data_AF-A0A8H7FW60-F1
#
_entry.id   AF-A0A8H7FW60-F1
#
_cell.length_a   1.000
_cell.length_b   1.000
_cell.length_c   1.000
_cell.angle_alpha   90.00
_cell.angle_beta   90.00
_cell.angle_gamma   90.00
#
_symmetry.space_group_name_H-M   'P 1'
#
loop_
_entity.id
_entity.type
_entity.pdbx_description
1 polymer ?
#
loop_
_entity_poly.entity_id
_entity_poly.type
_entity_poly.pdbx_seq_one_letter_code
_entity_poly.pdbx_strand_id
1 'polypeptide(L)'
;MDRTLSSNASSPGLKLQQVIEGWSRYIVPFTSNADISGELPGGLAGLIAMVLHNTTRSGRTETGLSHPAVSMHIKRLEDLWPTIWIWIKKLYARFSRVREQLRDVSGPGCRPFDDPGLTRDRNCYDIVVGSLLFFLGLHSERNVSTNGFIDLVKGTEGVLQMLATCWIDEARDDRAVMGFASSTLHHPSMSHASPDIEQLIVAGCSAGNVEAAKLALVRIRLNLLRLQWQSGFDMREVYQNLLRDCGYVQNAMRHPESPLCNALRADSNFVACFIDVMVYLLEPPHTTPPPQLFGTAAITIEVYMTTASPKAIRQTLEHPFFDVIERVILIHYTPQEKARLQNFNTSCSNIIAKICQSSLYQPILIKIRQNMPSVDRLIEKTAGKLPGQLLDLKSQSEILLRVHEQYKQDGPPIFCCGNKQCRLTDANTVLYRCTGCKLTLYCSEECQKRDWTELHRVLCNSMQSTERIAGSTLRHVAFLPRSSPDLRWLAYLITRDLLKSPFLLPSQTDSAGYLTSMLVMDYRSQERPKKFLVPLSSQSQSAEGGATITESWGSALQRSLRHRISGHDAAHHPETVAVLVTWPLASPSRTGHFTALLTYPSLKSPAVADDIHVTWIVSHYTYAKKSGPGEPMIGSRIAT
;
A
#
# COMPACT_ATOMS: atom_id res chain seq x y z
N MET A 1 -31.01 -41.11 -1.77
CA MET A 1 -30.62 -39.69 -1.88
C MET A 1 -30.11 -39.38 -3.27
N ASP A 2 -29.11 -40.10 -3.77
CA ASP A 2 -28.53 -39.86 -5.11
C ASP A 2 -29.52 -39.92 -6.26
N ARG A 3 -30.42 -40.92 -6.28
CA ARG A 3 -31.48 -41.02 -7.29
C ARG A 3 -32.47 -39.84 -7.26
N THR A 4 -32.62 -39.20 -6.10
CA THR A 4 -33.53 -38.07 -5.92
C THR A 4 -32.87 -36.76 -6.37
N LEU A 5 -31.54 -36.65 -6.22
CA LEU A 5 -30.76 -35.45 -6.50
C LEU A 5 -30.20 -35.37 -7.94
N SER A 6 -30.18 -36.48 -8.68
CA SER A 6 -29.62 -36.54 -10.04
C SER A 6 -30.56 -36.06 -11.17
N SER A 7 -31.74 -35.52 -10.84
CA SER A 7 -32.72 -35.02 -11.81
C SER A 7 -32.29 -33.65 -12.37
N ASN A 8 -31.71 -33.65 -13.58
CA ASN A 8 -31.19 -32.44 -14.25
C ASN A 8 -32.27 -31.38 -14.59
N ALA A 9 -33.56 -31.69 -14.49
CA ALA A 9 -34.66 -30.82 -14.93
C ALA A 9 -35.42 -30.10 -13.80
N SER A 10 -34.93 -30.14 -12.56
CA SER A 10 -35.63 -29.53 -11.41
C SER A 10 -35.23 -28.07 -11.18
N SER A 11 -36.22 -27.21 -10.88
CA SER A 11 -36.00 -25.80 -10.53
C SER A 11 -35.14 -25.68 -9.26
N PRO A 12 -34.37 -24.57 -9.08
CA PRO A 12 -33.53 -24.38 -7.90
C PRO A 12 -34.28 -24.51 -6.56
N GLY A 13 -35.53 -24.03 -6.50
CA GLY A 13 -36.40 -24.16 -5.33
C GLY A 13 -36.74 -25.61 -5.00
N LEU A 14 -37.12 -26.41 -6.01
CA LEU A 14 -37.43 -27.83 -5.82
C LEU A 14 -36.22 -28.62 -5.33
N LYS A 15 -35.02 -28.34 -5.87
CA LYS A 15 -33.77 -28.97 -5.42
C LYS A 15 -33.50 -28.65 -3.94
N LEU A 16 -33.64 -27.37 -3.55
CA LEU A 16 -33.45 -26.97 -2.16
C LEU A 16 -34.50 -27.61 -1.23
N GLN A 17 -35.76 -27.67 -1.66
CA GLN A 17 -36.82 -28.35 -0.93
C GLN A 17 -36.47 -29.82 -0.67
N GLN A 18 -36.02 -30.56 -1.68
CA GLN A 18 -35.62 -31.96 -1.56
C GLN A 18 -34.44 -32.14 -0.59
N VAL A 19 -33.49 -31.20 -0.61
CA VAL A 19 -32.35 -31.21 0.33
C VAL A 19 -32.82 -30.96 1.76
N ILE A 20 -33.71 -30.00 1.99
CA ILE A 20 -34.31 -29.70 3.30
C ILE A 20 -35.09 -30.91 3.82
N GLU A 21 -35.90 -31.54 2.98
CA GLU A 21 -36.60 -32.79 3.33
C GLU A 21 -35.61 -33.91 3.64
N GLY A 22 -34.48 -33.96 2.93
CA GLY A 22 -33.37 -34.85 3.20
C GLY A 22 -32.76 -34.66 4.60
N TRP A 23 -32.48 -33.42 4.99
CA TRP A 23 -32.03 -33.07 6.34
C TRP A 23 -33.05 -33.51 7.38
N SER A 24 -34.32 -33.11 7.23
CA SER A 24 -35.38 -33.42 8.19
C SER A 24 -35.61 -34.92 8.36
N ARG A 25 -35.59 -35.68 7.27
CA ARG A 25 -35.92 -37.12 7.30
C ARG A 25 -34.75 -38.01 7.68
N TYR A 26 -33.54 -37.69 7.23
CA TYR A 26 -32.40 -38.60 7.31
C TYR A 26 -31.25 -38.13 8.21
N ILE A 27 -31.20 -36.86 8.61
CA ILE A 27 -30.09 -36.34 9.41
C ILE A 27 -30.56 -35.91 10.80
N VAL A 28 -31.66 -35.15 10.88
CA VAL A 28 -32.21 -34.68 12.18
C VAL A 28 -32.44 -35.83 13.18
N PRO A 29 -33.03 -36.99 12.81
CA PRO A 29 -33.25 -38.08 13.75
C PRO A 29 -31.97 -38.67 14.37
N PHE A 30 -30.82 -38.48 13.71
CA PHE A 30 -29.51 -38.98 14.14
C PHE A 30 -28.64 -37.88 14.77
N THR A 31 -29.17 -36.66 14.90
CA THR A 31 -28.44 -35.55 15.49
C THR A 31 -28.63 -35.63 17.00
N SER A 32 -27.79 -36.40 17.69
CA SER A 32 -27.79 -36.44 19.15
C SER A 32 -27.24 -35.13 19.71
N ASN A 33 -27.90 -34.61 20.76
CA ASN A 33 -27.33 -33.55 21.59
C ASN A 33 -26.12 -34.04 22.41
N ALA A 34 -25.91 -35.36 22.46
CA ALA A 34 -24.86 -36.01 23.23
C ALA A 34 -23.57 -36.17 22.41
N ASP A 35 -22.54 -35.51 22.91
CA ASP A 35 -21.10 -35.58 22.66
C ASP A 35 -20.59 -35.43 21.20
N ILE A 36 -19.79 -34.38 21.00
CA ILE A 36 -19.08 -34.11 19.74
C ILE A 36 -17.91 -35.10 19.56
N SER A 37 -17.44 -35.73 20.63
CA SER A 37 -16.19 -36.52 20.67
C SER A 37 -16.18 -37.80 19.82
N GLY A 38 -17.33 -38.44 19.59
CA GLY A 38 -17.40 -39.73 18.88
C GLY A 38 -16.93 -39.67 17.41
N GLU A 39 -16.21 -40.70 16.97
CA GLU A 39 -15.81 -40.84 15.56
C GLU A 39 -17.02 -41.01 14.65
N LEU A 40 -17.06 -40.25 13.56
CA LEU A 40 -18.05 -40.42 12.50
C LEU A 40 -17.77 -41.70 11.72
N PRO A 41 -18.75 -42.62 11.58
CA PRO A 41 -18.63 -43.72 10.64
C PRO A 41 -18.30 -43.17 9.25
N GLY A 42 -17.28 -43.75 8.58
CA GLY A 42 -16.72 -43.20 7.34
C GLY A 42 -17.77 -42.95 6.24
N GLY A 43 -18.76 -43.84 6.12
CA GLY A 43 -19.87 -43.68 5.16
C GLY A 43 -20.82 -42.52 5.49
N LEU A 44 -21.07 -42.26 6.78
CA LEU A 44 -21.96 -41.18 7.22
C LEU A 44 -21.36 -39.80 6.93
N ALA A 45 -20.05 -39.63 7.16
CA ALA A 45 -19.36 -38.39 6.85
C ALA A 45 -19.48 -38.01 5.35
N GLY A 46 -19.31 -38.99 4.46
CA GLY A 46 -19.47 -38.78 3.02
C GLY A 46 -20.89 -38.38 2.64
N LEU A 47 -21.91 -39.03 3.23
CA LEU A 47 -23.32 -38.68 3.02
C LEU A 47 -23.64 -37.25 3.48
N ILE A 48 -23.18 -36.86 4.68
CA ILE A 48 -23.41 -35.50 5.21
C ILE A 48 -22.70 -34.45 4.34
N ALA A 49 -21.44 -34.70 3.98
CA ALA A 49 -20.70 -33.81 3.09
C ALA A 49 -21.43 -33.65 1.74
N MET A 50 -21.95 -34.74 1.18
CA MET A 50 -22.75 -34.68 -0.05
C MET A 50 -24.05 -33.88 0.14
N VAL A 51 -24.75 -34.03 1.26
CA VAL A 51 -25.96 -33.25 1.53
C VAL A 51 -25.64 -31.76 1.70
N LEU A 52 -24.58 -31.42 2.42
CA LEU A 52 -24.06 -30.04 2.52
C LEU A 52 -23.66 -29.47 1.15
N HIS A 53 -22.93 -30.26 0.35
CA HIS A 53 -22.53 -29.87 -1.00
C HIS A 53 -23.74 -29.58 -1.88
N ASN A 54 -24.78 -30.41 -1.84
CA ASN A 54 -26.01 -30.16 -2.60
C ASN A 54 -26.78 -28.95 -2.06
N THR A 55 -26.82 -28.76 -0.74
CA THR A 55 -27.43 -27.56 -0.11
C THR A 55 -26.78 -26.28 -0.66
N THR A 56 -25.46 -26.26 -0.73
CA THR A 56 -24.69 -25.08 -1.17
C THR A 56 -24.69 -24.92 -2.69
N ARG A 57 -24.50 -26.00 -3.45
CA ARG A 57 -24.45 -25.98 -4.91
C ARG A 57 -25.78 -25.53 -5.51
N SER A 58 -26.91 -26.03 -4.99
CA SER A 58 -28.24 -25.61 -5.44
C SER A 58 -28.48 -24.11 -5.24
N GLY A 59 -27.86 -23.50 -4.23
CA GLY A 59 -27.92 -22.05 -4.02
C GLY A 59 -26.95 -21.25 -4.89
N ARG A 60 -25.82 -21.83 -5.33
CA ARG A 60 -24.77 -21.12 -6.09
C ARG A 60 -25.04 -20.99 -7.59
N THR A 61 -25.61 -22.01 -8.22
CA THR A 61 -25.46 -22.15 -9.68
C THR A 61 -26.36 -21.26 -10.52
N GLU A 62 -27.47 -20.72 -10.01
CA GLU A 62 -28.41 -20.00 -10.90
C GLU A 62 -29.08 -18.75 -10.30
N THR A 63 -29.29 -18.62 -8.99
CA THR A 63 -30.17 -17.54 -8.49
C THR A 63 -29.90 -16.98 -7.07
N GLY A 64 -28.95 -17.54 -6.31
CA GLY A 64 -28.60 -17.06 -4.96
C GLY A 64 -29.70 -17.30 -3.90
N LEU A 65 -29.39 -17.02 -2.62
CA LEU A 65 -30.37 -17.05 -1.53
C LEU A 65 -31.52 -16.04 -1.72
N SER A 66 -31.27 -15.02 -2.54
CA SER A 66 -32.20 -13.96 -2.93
C SER A 66 -33.35 -14.42 -3.82
N HIS A 67 -33.26 -15.60 -4.44
CA HIS A 67 -34.29 -16.09 -5.35
C HIS A 67 -35.63 -16.35 -4.66
N PRO A 68 -36.78 -15.93 -5.20
CA PRO A 68 -38.09 -16.15 -4.58
C PRO A 68 -38.39 -17.62 -4.24
N ALA A 69 -38.01 -18.55 -5.13
CA ALA A 69 -38.22 -19.99 -4.89
C ALA A 69 -37.28 -20.58 -3.82
N VAL A 70 -36.18 -19.89 -3.49
CA VAL A 70 -35.26 -20.27 -2.41
C VAL A 70 -35.69 -19.58 -1.11
N SER A 71 -36.12 -18.32 -1.19
CA SER A 71 -36.47 -17.51 -0.02
C SER A 71 -37.64 -18.08 0.77
N MET A 72 -38.61 -18.70 0.09
CA MET A 72 -39.71 -19.42 0.76
C MET A 72 -39.26 -20.59 1.64
N HIS A 73 -38.02 -21.07 1.45
CA HIS A 73 -37.45 -22.17 2.21
C HIS A 73 -36.47 -21.72 3.31
N ILE A 74 -36.14 -20.42 3.40
CA ILE A 74 -35.18 -19.89 4.39
C ILE A 74 -35.65 -20.19 5.82
N LYS A 75 -36.94 -20.01 6.11
CA LYS A 75 -37.52 -20.35 7.42
C LYS A 75 -37.23 -21.79 7.84
N ARG A 76 -37.35 -22.74 6.90
CA ARG A 76 -37.05 -24.16 7.16
C ARG A 76 -35.54 -24.39 7.37
N LEU A 77 -34.68 -23.61 6.72
CA LEU A 77 -33.24 -23.65 6.96
C LEU A 77 -32.87 -23.06 8.32
N GLU A 78 -33.54 -22.00 8.77
CA GLU A 78 -33.41 -21.45 10.14
C GLU A 78 -33.70 -22.55 11.17
N ASP A 79 -34.81 -23.27 11.00
CA ASP A 79 -35.21 -24.36 11.90
C ASP A 79 -34.21 -25.52 11.90
N LEU A 80 -33.56 -25.80 10.75
CA LEU A 80 -32.57 -26.87 10.60
C LEU A 80 -31.15 -26.46 10.99
N TRP A 81 -30.87 -25.16 11.15
CA TRP A 81 -29.53 -24.63 11.35
C TRP A 81 -28.77 -25.25 12.53
N PRO A 82 -29.37 -25.46 13.72
CA PRO A 82 -28.67 -26.10 14.84
C PRO A 82 -28.14 -27.50 14.47
N THR A 83 -28.94 -28.27 13.72
CA THR A 83 -28.54 -29.59 13.22
C THR A 83 -27.41 -29.48 12.21
N ILE A 84 -27.54 -28.60 11.21
CA ILE A 84 -26.52 -28.36 10.19
C ILE A 84 -25.19 -27.98 10.85
N TRP A 85 -25.22 -27.08 11.83
CA TRP A 85 -24.05 -26.61 12.55
C TRP A 85 -23.34 -27.71 13.33
N ILE A 86 -24.07 -28.58 14.04
CA ILE A 86 -23.49 -29.74 14.75
C ILE A 86 -22.68 -30.62 13.79
N TRP A 87 -23.23 -30.91 12.61
CA TRP A 87 -22.56 -31.75 11.62
C TRP A 87 -21.38 -31.04 10.95
N ILE A 88 -21.46 -29.74 10.70
CA ILE A 88 -20.30 -28.95 10.25
C ILE A 88 -19.16 -29.05 11.27
N LYS A 89 -19.44 -28.88 12.57
CA LYS A 89 -18.43 -29.03 13.63
C LYS A 89 -17.80 -30.42 13.65
N LYS A 90 -18.61 -31.49 13.54
CA LYS A 90 -18.09 -32.87 13.54
C LYS A 90 -17.22 -33.16 12.30
N LEU A 91 -17.62 -32.67 11.13
CA LEU A 91 -16.81 -32.78 9.91
C LEU A 91 -15.51 -31.99 10.04
N TYR A 92 -15.57 -30.74 10.52
CA TYR A 92 -14.37 -29.92 10.76
C TYR A 92 -13.39 -30.59 11.73
N ALA A 93 -13.87 -31.11 12.87
CA ALA A 93 -13.04 -31.80 13.86
C ALA A 93 -12.31 -33.02 13.26
N ARG A 94 -12.96 -33.76 12.35
CA ARG A 94 -12.31 -34.83 11.60
C ARG A 94 -11.16 -34.30 10.74
N PHE A 95 -11.32 -33.18 10.03
CA PHE A 95 -10.26 -32.62 9.20
C PHE A 95 -9.10 -32.06 10.01
N SER A 96 -9.36 -31.46 11.17
CA SER A 96 -8.30 -31.02 12.08
C SER A 96 -7.41 -32.21 12.49
N ARG A 97 -8.00 -33.37 12.81
CA ARG A 97 -7.24 -34.60 13.12
C ARG A 97 -6.43 -35.12 11.93
N VAL A 98 -7.03 -35.18 10.74
CA VAL A 98 -6.32 -35.62 9.51
C VAL A 98 -5.14 -34.68 9.22
N ARG A 99 -5.32 -33.37 9.37
CA ARG A 99 -4.26 -32.38 9.21
C ARG A 99 -3.12 -32.58 10.21
N GLU A 100 -3.44 -32.82 11.48
CA GLU A 100 -2.44 -33.12 12.51
C GLU A 100 -1.66 -34.40 12.19
N GLN A 101 -2.34 -35.49 11.83
CA GLN A 101 -1.69 -36.74 11.44
C GLN A 101 -0.73 -36.56 10.25
N LEU A 102 -1.09 -35.72 9.28
CA LEU A 102 -0.24 -35.46 8.12
C LEU A 102 0.98 -34.61 8.45
N ARG A 103 0.91 -33.75 9.49
CA ARG A 103 2.11 -33.02 9.95
C ARG A 103 3.18 -33.98 10.46
N ASP A 104 2.79 -35.08 11.09
CA ASP A 104 3.74 -36.04 11.68
C ASP A 104 4.36 -37.01 10.66
N VAL A 105 3.63 -37.35 9.58
CA VAL A 105 4.08 -38.33 8.56
C VAL A 105 5.05 -37.71 7.52
N SER A 106 5.38 -36.44 7.68
CA SER A 106 5.94 -35.59 6.63
C SER A 106 7.46 -35.68 6.45
N GLY A 107 7.94 -36.73 5.78
CA GLY A 107 9.29 -36.74 5.19
C GLY A 107 9.44 -35.74 4.01
N PRO A 108 10.64 -35.23 3.69
CA PRO A 108 10.90 -34.20 2.68
C PRO A 108 10.69 -34.61 1.20
N GLY A 109 9.91 -35.65 0.90
CA GLY A 109 9.68 -36.13 -0.48
C GLY A 109 8.28 -36.62 -0.82
N CYS A 110 7.39 -36.80 0.16
CA CYS A 110 6.02 -37.24 -0.12
C CYS A 110 5.18 -36.07 -0.63
N ARG A 111 4.74 -36.15 -1.89
CA ARG A 111 3.74 -35.24 -2.45
C ARG A 111 2.37 -35.63 -1.88
N PRO A 112 1.68 -34.74 -1.14
CA PRO A 112 0.37 -35.06 -0.53
C PRO A 112 -0.74 -35.40 -1.53
N PHE A 113 -0.51 -35.18 -2.82
CA PHE A 113 -1.58 -35.18 -3.83
C PHE A 113 -1.82 -36.55 -4.49
N ASP A 114 -0.93 -37.52 -4.29
CA ASP A 114 -1.05 -38.85 -4.90
C ASP A 114 -1.92 -39.82 -4.07
N ASP A 115 -2.37 -39.40 -2.88
CA ASP A 115 -3.23 -40.21 -2.01
C ASP A 115 -4.73 -39.94 -2.30
N PRO A 116 -5.49 -40.93 -2.82
CA PRO A 116 -6.93 -40.81 -3.02
C PRO A 116 -7.71 -40.48 -1.74
N GLY A 117 -7.22 -40.94 -0.58
CA GLY A 117 -7.80 -40.64 0.73
C GLY A 117 -7.76 -39.15 1.05
N LEU A 118 -6.61 -38.51 0.79
CA LEU A 118 -6.42 -37.06 0.97
C LEU A 118 -7.30 -36.24 0.03
N THR A 119 -7.49 -36.69 -1.20
CA THR A 119 -8.41 -36.03 -2.13
C THR A 119 -9.83 -36.02 -1.60
N ARG A 120 -10.30 -37.13 -1.01
CA ARG A 120 -11.64 -37.22 -0.40
C ARG A 120 -11.77 -36.30 0.81
N ASP A 121 -10.78 -36.28 1.70
CA ASP A 121 -10.83 -35.44 2.89
C ASP A 121 -10.71 -33.94 2.54
N ARG A 122 -9.89 -33.57 1.55
CA ARG A 122 -9.84 -32.20 1.01
C ARG A 122 -11.19 -31.77 0.43
N ASN A 123 -11.82 -32.60 -0.40
CA ASN A 123 -13.14 -32.28 -0.96
C ASN A 123 -14.18 -32.03 0.14
N CYS A 124 -14.14 -32.82 1.22
CA CYS A 124 -15.06 -32.63 2.33
C CYS A 124 -14.72 -31.36 3.15
N TYR A 125 -13.44 -31.00 3.29
CA TYR A 125 -13.02 -29.72 3.88
C TYR A 125 -13.52 -28.53 3.04
N ASP A 126 -13.36 -28.59 1.72
CA ASP A 126 -13.85 -27.57 0.78
C ASP A 126 -15.39 -27.41 0.88
N ILE A 127 -16.10 -28.51 1.07
CA ILE A 127 -17.56 -28.50 1.33
C ILE A 127 -17.88 -27.82 2.65
N VAL A 128 -17.15 -28.11 3.73
CA VAL A 128 -17.38 -27.49 5.05
C VAL A 128 -17.19 -25.97 4.98
N VAL A 129 -16.03 -25.52 4.48
CA VAL A 129 -15.73 -24.09 4.36
C VAL A 129 -16.68 -23.42 3.38
N GLY A 130 -16.94 -24.05 2.25
CA GLY A 130 -17.88 -23.57 1.24
C GLY A 130 -19.32 -23.43 1.75
N SER A 131 -19.73 -24.31 2.68
CA SER A 131 -21.05 -24.25 3.34
C SER A 131 -21.14 -23.11 4.33
N LEU A 132 -20.13 -22.93 5.18
CA LEU A 132 -20.10 -21.80 6.11
C LEU A 132 -20.16 -20.46 5.39
N LEU A 133 -19.37 -20.30 4.33
CA LEU A 133 -19.40 -19.10 3.50
C LEU A 133 -20.79 -18.88 2.85
N PHE A 134 -21.40 -19.94 2.31
CA PHE A 134 -22.74 -19.86 1.71
C PHE A 134 -23.80 -19.43 2.72
N PHE A 135 -23.82 -20.02 3.92
CA PHE A 135 -24.77 -19.69 4.97
C PHE A 135 -24.56 -18.27 5.54
N LEU A 136 -23.34 -17.76 5.47
CA LEU A 136 -23.03 -16.34 5.72
C LEU A 136 -23.31 -15.43 4.51
N GLY A 137 -24.11 -15.85 3.55
CA GLY A 137 -24.58 -14.98 2.47
C GLY A 137 -23.61 -14.82 1.30
N LEU A 138 -22.60 -15.69 1.15
CA LEU A 138 -21.83 -15.73 -0.10
C LEU A 138 -22.78 -16.01 -1.28
N HIS A 139 -22.75 -15.14 -2.31
CA HIS A 139 -23.67 -15.11 -3.46
C HIS A 139 -25.09 -14.61 -3.19
N SER A 140 -25.38 -14.06 -2.00
CA SER A 140 -26.60 -13.28 -1.81
C SER A 140 -26.40 -11.88 -2.40
N GLU A 141 -27.22 -11.50 -3.38
CA GLU A 141 -27.56 -10.08 -3.54
C GLU A 141 -28.29 -9.66 -2.26
N ARG A 142 -28.00 -8.48 -1.70
CA ARG A 142 -28.58 -8.04 -0.42
C ARG A 142 -30.09 -7.84 -0.57
N ASN A 143 -30.85 -8.92 -0.36
CA ASN A 143 -32.31 -8.89 -0.23
C ASN A 143 -32.67 -8.90 1.25
N VAL A 144 -33.62 -8.05 1.64
CA VAL A 144 -34.04 -7.86 3.04
C VAL A 144 -34.49 -9.18 3.70
N SER A 145 -35.04 -10.12 2.92
CA SER A 145 -35.59 -11.38 3.42
C SER A 145 -34.55 -12.42 3.87
N THR A 146 -33.29 -12.32 3.44
CA THR A 146 -32.23 -13.29 3.83
C THR A 146 -31.47 -12.86 5.08
N ASN A 147 -31.62 -11.60 5.51
CA ASN A 147 -30.85 -11.04 6.62
C ASN A 147 -31.07 -11.79 7.94
N GLY A 148 -32.30 -12.19 8.26
CA GLY A 148 -32.60 -12.90 9.51
C GLY A 148 -31.82 -14.23 9.66
N PHE A 149 -31.76 -15.01 8.59
CA PHE A 149 -30.99 -16.26 8.58
C PHE A 149 -29.48 -16.02 8.60
N ILE A 150 -28.98 -15.04 7.84
CA ILE A 150 -27.56 -14.66 7.87
C ILE A 150 -27.15 -14.20 9.28
N ASP A 151 -27.99 -13.39 9.94
CA ASP A 151 -27.76 -12.91 11.30
C ASP A 151 -27.78 -14.06 12.31
N LEU A 152 -28.68 -15.03 12.15
CA LEU A 152 -28.70 -16.26 12.94
C LEU A 152 -27.37 -17.04 12.81
N VAL A 153 -26.92 -17.28 11.57
CA VAL A 153 -25.67 -18.01 11.29
C VAL A 153 -24.47 -17.24 11.84
N LYS A 154 -24.40 -15.93 11.58
CA LYS A 154 -23.34 -15.04 12.06
C LYS A 154 -23.29 -14.97 13.59
N GLY A 155 -24.44 -14.92 14.26
CA GLY A 155 -24.57 -14.88 15.71
C GLY A 155 -24.40 -16.23 16.40
N THR A 156 -24.32 -17.33 15.65
CA THR A 156 -24.11 -18.66 16.22
C THR A 156 -22.66 -18.82 16.70
N GLU A 157 -22.51 -19.18 17.97
CA GLU A 157 -21.21 -19.34 18.62
C GLU A 157 -20.29 -20.30 17.83
N GLY A 158 -19.06 -19.83 17.59
CA GLY A 158 -17.99 -20.60 16.95
C GLY A 158 -17.99 -20.58 15.42
N VAL A 159 -19.02 -20.08 14.74
CA VAL A 159 -19.08 -20.05 13.26
C VAL A 159 -17.97 -19.19 12.66
N LEU A 160 -17.92 -17.91 13.06
CA LEU A 160 -16.89 -16.98 12.57
C LEU A 160 -15.49 -17.40 13.03
N GLN A 161 -15.37 -17.92 14.25
CA GLN A 161 -14.11 -18.44 14.79
C GLN A 161 -13.58 -19.62 13.99
N MET A 162 -14.45 -20.55 13.58
CA MET A 162 -14.06 -21.69 12.75
C MET A 162 -13.54 -21.23 11.40
N LEU A 163 -14.20 -20.26 10.75
CA LEU A 163 -13.71 -19.70 9.49
C LEU A 163 -12.37 -18.98 9.63
N ALA A 164 -12.20 -18.17 10.68
CA ALA A 164 -10.92 -17.54 10.98
C ALA A 164 -9.81 -18.58 11.21
N THR A 165 -10.13 -19.64 11.94
CA THR A 165 -9.19 -20.75 12.22
C THR A 165 -8.83 -21.51 10.94
N CYS A 166 -9.82 -21.83 10.09
CA CYS A 166 -9.57 -22.39 8.76
C CYS A 166 -8.61 -21.53 7.94
N TRP A 167 -8.82 -20.21 7.91
CA TRP A 167 -7.97 -19.29 7.16
C TRP A 167 -6.53 -19.24 7.67
N ILE A 168 -6.35 -19.19 9.00
CA ILE A 168 -5.04 -19.21 9.65
C ILE A 168 -4.33 -20.54 9.39
N ASP A 169 -5.03 -21.66 9.59
CA ASP A 169 -4.43 -22.99 9.47
C ASP A 169 -4.01 -23.31 8.03
N GLU A 170 -4.83 -22.93 7.05
CA GLU A 170 -4.47 -23.03 5.63
C GLU A 170 -3.18 -22.24 5.32
N ALA A 171 -3.00 -21.07 5.93
CA ALA A 171 -1.80 -20.26 5.74
C ALA A 171 -0.56 -20.83 6.45
N ARG A 172 -0.75 -21.55 7.56
CA ARG A 172 0.32 -22.21 8.32
C ARG A 172 0.72 -23.58 7.74
N ASP A 173 -0.11 -24.15 6.88
CA ASP A 173 0.18 -25.37 6.15
C ASP A 173 1.02 -25.05 4.91
N ASP A 174 2.34 -25.17 5.04
CA ASP A 174 3.33 -24.91 3.98
C ASP A 174 3.19 -25.83 2.76
N ARG A 175 2.47 -26.94 2.90
CA ARG A 175 2.15 -27.88 1.82
C ARG A 175 0.80 -27.61 1.18
N ALA A 176 -0.02 -26.74 1.80
CA ALA A 176 -1.38 -26.44 1.39
C ALA A 176 -2.20 -27.71 1.11
N VAL A 177 -2.11 -28.71 2.00
CA VAL A 177 -2.70 -30.05 1.84
C VAL A 177 -4.20 -29.95 1.60
N MET A 178 -4.87 -29.11 2.40
CA MET A 178 -6.31 -28.89 2.30
C MET A 178 -6.69 -27.78 1.31
N GLY A 179 -5.71 -27.24 0.56
CA GLY A 179 -5.93 -26.11 -0.34
C GLY A 179 -6.23 -24.80 0.39
N PHE A 180 -7.00 -23.93 -0.27
CA PHE A 180 -7.25 -22.55 0.18
C PHE A 180 -8.74 -22.18 0.10
N ALA A 181 -9.62 -23.07 0.55
CA ALA A 181 -11.07 -22.88 0.46
C ALA A 181 -11.54 -21.55 1.07
N SER A 182 -10.86 -21.11 2.14
CA SER A 182 -11.21 -19.88 2.86
C SER A 182 -10.79 -18.58 2.13
N SER A 183 -10.08 -18.62 0.99
CA SER A 183 -9.74 -17.39 0.25
C SER A 183 -10.99 -16.58 -0.15
N THR A 184 -12.14 -17.25 -0.23
CA THR A 184 -13.44 -16.63 -0.59
C THR A 184 -14.00 -15.71 0.49
N LEU A 185 -13.41 -15.63 1.69
CA LEU A 185 -13.84 -14.76 2.78
C LEU A 185 -13.98 -13.28 2.38
N HIS A 186 -13.23 -12.84 1.38
CA HIS A 186 -13.18 -11.44 0.94
C HIS A 186 -14.04 -11.14 -0.28
N HIS A 187 -14.94 -12.07 -0.62
CA HIS A 187 -15.94 -11.79 -1.65
C HIS A 187 -16.80 -10.59 -1.24
N PRO A 188 -17.16 -9.66 -2.15
CA PRO A 188 -17.95 -8.46 -1.81
C PRO A 188 -19.26 -8.74 -1.06
N SER A 189 -19.91 -9.88 -1.34
CA SER A 189 -21.11 -10.34 -0.62
C SER A 189 -20.89 -10.56 0.89
N MET A 190 -19.65 -10.86 1.29
CA MET A 190 -19.26 -11.10 2.69
C MET A 190 -18.95 -9.82 3.47
N SER A 191 -19.16 -8.64 2.88
CA SER A 191 -18.84 -7.33 3.51
C SER A 191 -19.44 -7.12 4.91
N HIS A 192 -20.52 -7.82 5.27
CA HIS A 192 -21.18 -7.73 6.57
C HIS A 192 -20.54 -8.61 7.66
N ALA A 193 -19.78 -9.65 7.28
CA ALA A 193 -19.11 -10.58 8.20
C ALA A 193 -17.58 -10.46 8.14
N SER A 194 -17.03 -9.97 7.02
CA SER A 194 -15.57 -9.86 6.81
C SER A 194 -14.85 -9.07 7.91
N PRO A 195 -15.36 -7.92 8.43
CA PRO A 195 -14.66 -7.20 9.50
C PRO A 195 -14.54 -8.02 10.79
N ASP A 196 -15.59 -8.74 11.17
CA ASP A 196 -15.61 -9.56 12.39
C ASP A 196 -14.67 -10.77 12.25
N ILE A 197 -14.67 -11.41 11.07
CA ILE A 197 -13.75 -12.52 10.77
C ILE A 197 -12.30 -12.02 10.77
N GLU A 198 -12.02 -10.84 10.20
CA GLU A 198 -10.67 -10.25 10.20
C GLU A 198 -10.18 -9.96 11.62
N GLN A 199 -11.04 -9.46 12.51
CA GLN A 199 -10.71 -9.29 13.93
C GLN A 199 -10.37 -10.63 14.60
N LEU A 200 -11.15 -11.68 14.32
CA LEU A 200 -10.87 -13.03 14.85
C LEU A 200 -9.59 -13.62 14.26
N ILE A 201 -9.26 -13.35 12.99
CA ILE A 201 -7.99 -13.75 12.38
C ILE A 201 -6.82 -13.09 13.13
N VAL A 202 -6.92 -11.78 13.38
CA VAL A 202 -5.91 -11.04 14.14
C VAL A 202 -5.78 -11.57 15.56
N ALA A 203 -6.90 -11.83 16.24
CA ALA A 203 -6.91 -12.38 17.60
C ALA A 203 -6.34 -13.82 17.67
N GLY A 204 -6.55 -14.63 16.64
CA GLY A 204 -6.01 -15.99 16.54
C GLY A 204 -4.51 -16.07 16.19
N CYS A 205 -3.90 -14.95 15.82
CA CYS A 205 -2.47 -14.87 15.54
C CYS A 205 -1.69 -14.46 16.81
N SER A 206 -0.62 -15.20 17.12
CA SER A 206 0.22 -14.97 18.31
C SER A 206 0.86 -13.58 18.34
N ALA A 207 1.23 -13.02 17.18
CA ALA A 207 1.76 -11.66 17.07
C ALA A 207 0.72 -10.65 16.53
N GLY A 208 -0.57 -10.94 16.73
CA GLY A 208 -1.67 -10.08 16.31
C GLY A 208 -1.66 -9.78 14.80
N ASN A 209 -1.82 -8.50 14.46
CA ASN A 209 -1.94 -8.06 13.08
C ASN A 209 -0.67 -8.23 12.24
N VAL A 210 0.51 -8.25 12.87
CA VAL A 210 1.79 -8.45 12.16
C VAL A 210 1.89 -9.88 11.62
N GLU A 211 1.54 -10.89 12.42
CA GLU A 211 1.51 -12.27 11.95
C GLU A 211 0.37 -12.49 10.95
N ALA A 212 -0.83 -11.95 11.18
CA ALA A 212 -1.94 -12.08 10.24
C ALA A 212 -1.59 -11.49 8.85
N ALA A 213 -0.93 -10.33 8.80
CA ALA A 213 -0.44 -9.73 7.55
C ALA A 213 0.59 -10.63 6.84
N LYS A 214 1.53 -11.23 7.60
CA LYS A 214 2.49 -12.20 7.05
C LYS A 214 1.80 -13.44 6.50
N LEU A 215 0.84 -14.00 7.23
CA LEU A 215 0.06 -15.16 6.79
C LEU A 215 -0.71 -14.86 5.50
N ALA A 216 -1.25 -13.65 5.34
CA ALA A 216 -1.91 -13.25 4.10
C ALA A 216 -0.94 -13.28 2.89
N LEU A 217 0.28 -12.79 3.07
CA LEU A 217 1.33 -12.87 2.03
C LEU A 217 1.81 -14.32 1.81
N VAL A 218 1.89 -15.14 2.86
CA VAL A 218 2.22 -16.57 2.76
C VAL A 218 1.18 -17.31 1.92
N ARG A 219 -0.12 -17.06 2.12
CA ARG A 219 -1.17 -17.66 1.27
C ARG A 219 -0.99 -17.35 -0.21
N ILE A 220 -0.66 -16.10 -0.56
CA ILE A 220 -0.36 -15.72 -1.96
C ILE A 220 0.82 -16.53 -2.49
N ARG A 221 1.91 -16.62 -1.73
CA ARG A 221 3.10 -17.40 -2.12
C ARG A 221 2.82 -18.89 -2.27
N LEU A 222 2.07 -19.49 -1.35
CA LEU A 222 1.72 -20.90 -1.43
C LEU A 222 0.80 -21.19 -2.62
N ASN A 223 -0.14 -20.29 -2.96
CA ASN A 223 -0.90 -20.42 -4.21
C ASN A 223 0.01 -20.35 -5.45
N LEU A 224 1.04 -19.50 -5.46
CA LEU A 224 2.04 -19.47 -6.55
C LEU A 224 2.83 -20.78 -6.63
N LEU A 225 3.30 -21.30 -5.49
CA LEU A 225 4.02 -22.59 -5.45
C LEU A 225 3.13 -23.74 -5.93
N ARG A 226 1.82 -23.70 -5.62
CA ARG A 226 0.86 -24.69 -6.15
C ARG A 226 0.74 -24.64 -7.67
N LEU A 227 0.75 -23.44 -8.27
CA LEU A 227 0.78 -23.33 -9.74
C LEU A 227 2.07 -23.94 -10.32
N GLN A 228 3.20 -23.86 -9.60
CA GLN A 228 4.50 -24.39 -10.04
C GLN A 228 4.54 -25.93 -10.02
N TRP A 229 3.94 -26.55 -9.01
CA TRP A 229 4.14 -27.99 -8.76
C TRP A 229 3.15 -28.91 -9.49
N GLN A 230 2.05 -28.38 -10.02
CA GLN A 230 0.89 -29.20 -10.36
C GLN A 230 0.65 -29.34 -11.87
N SER A 231 1.15 -30.42 -12.46
CA SER A 231 0.63 -30.98 -13.71
C SER A 231 -0.62 -31.82 -13.41
N GLY A 232 -1.80 -31.42 -13.90
CA GLY A 232 -3.04 -32.22 -13.82
C GLY A 232 -4.16 -31.69 -12.92
N PHE A 233 -3.94 -30.60 -12.18
CA PHE A 233 -5.02 -29.93 -11.44
C PHE A 233 -5.81 -28.96 -12.33
N ASP A 234 -7.04 -28.64 -11.92
CA ASP A 234 -7.77 -27.52 -12.49
C ASP A 234 -7.09 -26.21 -12.09
N MET A 235 -6.18 -25.74 -12.95
CA MET A 235 -5.46 -24.47 -12.78
C MET A 235 -6.42 -23.30 -12.53
N ARG A 236 -7.66 -23.38 -13.02
CA ARG A 236 -8.70 -22.36 -12.80
C ARG A 236 -8.98 -22.16 -11.32
N GLU A 237 -9.06 -23.23 -10.53
CA GLU A 237 -9.30 -23.15 -9.09
C GLU A 237 -8.14 -22.44 -8.37
N VAL A 238 -6.91 -22.82 -8.70
CA VAL A 238 -5.72 -22.22 -8.07
C VAL A 238 -5.59 -20.74 -8.44
N TYR A 239 -5.86 -20.36 -9.70
CA TYR A 239 -5.92 -18.94 -10.09
C TYR A 239 -7.01 -18.17 -9.35
N GLN A 240 -8.18 -18.78 -9.13
CA GLN A 240 -9.27 -18.14 -8.39
C GLN A 240 -8.89 -17.92 -6.94
N ASN A 241 -8.25 -18.89 -6.29
CA ASN A 241 -7.77 -18.76 -4.92
C ASN A 241 -6.68 -17.68 -4.82
N LEU A 242 -5.70 -17.70 -5.73
CA LEU A 242 -4.67 -16.65 -5.83
C LEU A 242 -5.30 -15.26 -6.03
N LEU A 243 -6.27 -15.14 -6.93
CA LEU A 243 -6.95 -13.87 -7.19
C LEU A 243 -7.70 -13.36 -5.95
N ARG A 244 -8.34 -14.26 -5.22
CA ARG A 244 -9.06 -13.94 -3.98
C ARG A 244 -8.12 -13.52 -2.85
N ASP A 245 -6.99 -14.21 -2.66
CA ASP A 245 -5.98 -13.83 -1.66
C ASP A 245 -5.28 -12.50 -2.01
N CYS A 246 -4.99 -12.25 -3.30
CA CYS A 246 -4.54 -10.94 -3.76
C CYS A 246 -5.61 -9.86 -3.51
N GLY A 247 -6.88 -10.16 -3.80
CA GLY A 247 -8.01 -9.27 -3.57
C GLY A 247 -8.23 -8.96 -2.08
N TYR A 248 -7.98 -9.93 -1.19
CA TYR A 248 -8.01 -9.70 0.25
C TYR A 248 -7.03 -8.64 0.69
N VAL A 249 -5.74 -8.83 0.33
CA VAL A 249 -4.67 -7.90 0.69
C VAL A 249 -4.94 -6.52 0.07
N GLN A 250 -5.40 -6.49 -1.18
CA GLN A 250 -5.84 -5.25 -1.83
C GLN A 250 -6.93 -4.53 -1.03
N ASN A 251 -7.95 -5.26 -0.58
CA ASN A 251 -9.07 -4.71 0.18
C ASN A 251 -8.59 -4.17 1.54
N ALA A 252 -7.85 -4.96 2.30
CA ALA A 252 -7.25 -4.54 3.57
C ALA A 252 -6.39 -3.27 3.42
N MET A 253 -5.66 -3.13 2.30
CA MET A 253 -4.82 -1.96 2.03
C MET A 253 -5.62 -0.70 1.64
N ARG A 254 -6.79 -0.87 1.02
CA ARG A 254 -7.69 0.23 0.63
C ARG A 254 -8.46 0.81 1.81
N HIS A 255 -8.61 0.04 2.88
CA HIS A 255 -9.37 0.38 4.07
C HIS A 255 -8.42 0.68 5.24
N PRO A 256 -8.08 1.96 5.52
CA PRO A 256 -7.19 2.31 6.63
C PRO A 256 -7.65 1.82 8.00
N GLU A 257 -8.95 1.54 8.15
CA GLU A 257 -9.59 0.94 9.32
C GLU A 257 -9.30 -0.56 9.48
N SER A 258 -8.86 -1.25 8.42
CA SER A 258 -8.45 -2.65 8.51
C SER A 258 -7.29 -2.77 9.50
N PRO A 259 -7.36 -3.67 10.50
CA PRO A 259 -6.26 -3.92 11.42
C PRO A 259 -4.97 -4.38 10.71
N LEU A 260 -5.07 -4.92 9.49
CA LEU A 260 -3.94 -5.40 8.69
C LEU A 260 -3.26 -4.31 7.87
N CYS A 261 -3.94 -3.19 7.57
CA CYS A 261 -3.46 -2.16 6.64
C CYS A 261 -2.04 -1.66 7.01
N ASN A 262 -1.82 -1.30 8.28
CA ASN A 262 -0.52 -0.81 8.75
C ASN A 262 0.55 -1.91 8.82
N ALA A 263 0.17 -3.14 9.17
CA ALA A 263 1.08 -4.28 9.24
C ALA A 263 1.57 -4.68 7.84
N LEU A 264 0.67 -4.74 6.85
CA LEU A 264 0.99 -5.00 5.45
C LEU A 264 1.92 -3.92 4.88
N ARG A 265 1.66 -2.64 5.16
CA ARG A 265 2.55 -1.53 4.77
C ARG A 265 3.94 -1.61 5.39
N ALA A 266 4.06 -2.18 6.59
CA ALA A 266 5.33 -2.30 7.29
C ALA A 266 6.17 -3.49 6.81
N ASP A 267 5.57 -4.46 6.11
CA ASP A 267 6.27 -5.64 5.62
C ASP A 267 7.13 -5.31 4.39
N SER A 268 8.44 -5.55 4.49
CA SER A 268 9.39 -5.26 3.41
C SER A 268 9.22 -6.16 2.19
N ASN A 269 8.56 -7.31 2.33
CA ASN A 269 8.34 -8.25 1.24
C ASN A 269 7.02 -8.04 0.51
N PHE A 270 6.21 -7.07 0.95
CA PHE A 270 4.90 -6.81 0.37
C PHE A 270 4.98 -6.62 -1.15
N VAL A 271 5.83 -5.70 -1.61
CA VAL A 271 5.97 -5.40 -3.05
C VAL A 271 6.56 -6.59 -3.81
N ALA A 272 7.59 -7.23 -3.25
CA ALA A 272 8.22 -8.42 -3.82
C ALA A 272 7.17 -9.49 -4.12
N CYS A 273 6.29 -9.78 -3.14
CA CYS A 273 5.25 -10.80 -3.29
C CYS A 273 4.34 -10.56 -4.50
N PHE A 274 3.91 -9.33 -4.76
CA PHE A 274 3.04 -9.02 -5.91
C PHE A 274 3.80 -8.98 -7.23
N ILE A 275 5.08 -8.60 -7.22
CA ILE A 275 5.92 -8.68 -8.42
C ILE A 275 6.19 -10.16 -8.75
N ASP A 276 6.46 -11.01 -7.77
CA ASP A 276 6.64 -12.45 -7.94
C ASP A 276 5.39 -13.10 -8.56
N VAL A 277 4.18 -12.69 -8.13
CA VAL A 277 2.92 -13.12 -8.77
C VAL A 277 2.95 -12.79 -10.26
N MET A 278 3.26 -11.54 -10.62
CA MET A 278 3.24 -11.13 -12.02
C MET A 278 4.34 -11.78 -12.84
N VAL A 279 5.57 -11.88 -12.32
CA VAL A 279 6.69 -12.56 -12.99
C VAL A 279 6.33 -14.00 -13.28
N TYR A 280 5.80 -14.71 -12.28
CA TYR A 280 5.43 -16.10 -12.42
C TYR A 280 4.32 -16.30 -13.47
N LEU A 281 3.28 -15.46 -13.46
CA LEU A 281 2.21 -15.52 -14.48
C LEU A 281 2.72 -15.26 -15.91
N LEU A 282 3.87 -14.63 -16.07
CA LEU A 282 4.48 -14.38 -17.38
C LEU A 282 5.39 -15.52 -17.85
N GLU A 283 5.72 -16.48 -16.98
CA GLU A 283 6.57 -17.62 -17.31
C GLU A 283 5.77 -18.78 -17.94
N PRO A 284 6.36 -19.56 -18.85
CA PRO A 284 5.74 -20.80 -19.31
C PRO A 284 5.42 -21.74 -18.13
N PRO A 285 4.32 -22.52 -18.16
CA PRO A 285 3.46 -22.81 -19.32
C PRO A 285 2.25 -21.87 -19.47
N HIS A 286 2.21 -20.74 -18.76
CA HIS A 286 1.04 -19.86 -18.73
C HIS A 286 0.90 -19.08 -20.05
N THR A 287 0.17 -19.64 -21.03
CA THR A 287 -0.02 -18.99 -22.35
C THR A 287 -0.97 -17.80 -22.28
N THR A 288 -1.99 -17.86 -21.41
CA THR A 288 -2.97 -16.78 -21.21
C THR A 288 -3.36 -16.66 -19.71
N PRO A 289 -2.48 -16.12 -18.87
CA PRO A 289 -2.81 -15.84 -17.46
C PRO A 289 -4.05 -14.93 -17.33
N PRO A 290 -4.87 -15.07 -16.26
CA PRO A 290 -6.03 -14.22 -16.05
C PRO A 290 -5.66 -12.72 -15.95
N PRO A 291 -6.17 -11.83 -16.82
CA PRO A 291 -5.80 -10.40 -16.81
C PRO A 291 -6.16 -9.69 -15.49
N GLN A 292 -7.15 -10.21 -14.76
CA GLN A 292 -7.56 -9.69 -13.46
C GLN A 292 -6.47 -9.83 -12.39
N LEU A 293 -5.59 -10.83 -12.49
CA LEU A 293 -4.49 -11.00 -11.53
C LEU A 293 -3.48 -9.87 -11.67
N PHE A 294 -3.09 -9.52 -12.90
CA PHE A 294 -2.22 -8.35 -13.14
C PHE A 294 -2.86 -7.06 -12.65
N GLY A 295 -4.14 -6.84 -12.97
CA GLY A 295 -4.87 -5.67 -12.48
C GLY A 295 -4.91 -5.59 -10.96
N THR A 296 -5.20 -6.70 -10.28
CA THR A 296 -5.26 -6.75 -8.81
C THR A 296 -3.89 -6.51 -8.19
N ALA A 297 -2.83 -7.14 -8.72
CA ALA A 297 -1.47 -6.94 -8.24
C ALA A 297 -0.99 -5.49 -8.44
N ALA A 298 -1.19 -4.92 -9.63
CA ALA A 298 -0.78 -3.55 -9.93
C ALA A 298 -1.53 -2.52 -9.09
N ILE A 299 -2.85 -2.66 -8.90
CA ILE A 299 -3.61 -1.80 -8.00
C ILE A 299 -3.09 -1.93 -6.55
N THR A 300 -2.75 -3.15 -6.12
CA THR A 300 -2.27 -3.36 -4.75
C THR A 300 -0.93 -2.66 -4.52
N ILE A 301 -0.01 -2.75 -5.49
CA ILE A 301 1.24 -1.99 -5.49
C ILE A 301 0.97 -0.49 -5.55
N GLU A 302 0.02 -0.04 -6.37
CA GLU A 302 -0.37 1.38 -6.46
C GLU A 302 -0.86 1.90 -5.11
N VAL A 303 -1.81 1.21 -4.45
CA VAL A 303 -2.33 1.58 -3.14
C VAL A 303 -1.21 1.64 -2.11
N TYR A 304 -0.28 0.68 -2.12
CA TYR A 304 0.93 0.75 -1.29
C TYR A 304 1.76 2.00 -1.63
N MET A 305 1.97 2.29 -2.91
CA MET A 305 2.78 3.41 -3.39
C MET A 305 2.18 4.80 -3.13
N THR A 306 0.85 4.94 -3.06
CA THR A 306 0.20 6.21 -2.66
C THR A 306 0.61 6.67 -1.26
N THR A 307 1.04 5.72 -0.43
CA THR A 307 1.52 5.99 0.94
C THR A 307 2.99 5.60 1.12
N ALA A 308 3.68 5.11 0.09
CA ALA A 308 5.03 4.63 0.22
C ALA A 308 6.02 5.76 0.54
N SER A 309 6.95 5.47 1.47
CA SER A 309 8.14 6.28 1.66
C SER A 309 9.09 6.18 0.45
N PRO A 310 10.02 7.12 0.26
CA PRO A 310 11.05 6.99 -0.78
C PRO A 310 11.84 5.67 -0.70
N LYS A 311 12.06 5.14 0.51
CA LYS A 311 12.68 3.82 0.72
C LYS A 311 11.85 2.71 0.07
N ALA A 312 10.54 2.73 0.27
CA ALA A 312 9.63 1.75 -0.30
C ALA A 312 9.56 1.85 -1.84
N ILE A 313 9.57 3.06 -2.40
CA ILE A 313 9.63 3.26 -3.87
C ILE A 313 10.93 2.70 -4.44
N ARG A 314 12.05 2.96 -3.76
CA ARG A 314 13.35 2.37 -4.12
C ARG A 314 13.29 0.84 -4.11
N GLN A 315 12.68 0.24 -3.10
CA GLN A 315 12.51 -1.22 -3.02
C GLN A 315 11.69 -1.75 -4.21
N THR A 316 10.61 -1.07 -4.60
CA THR A 316 9.86 -1.43 -5.83
C THR A 316 10.75 -1.47 -7.07
N LEU A 317 11.69 -0.51 -7.19
CA LEU A 317 12.64 -0.42 -8.31
C LEU A 317 13.83 -1.40 -8.20
N GLU A 318 13.99 -2.09 -7.06
CA GLU A 318 14.97 -3.18 -6.91
C GLU A 318 14.46 -4.50 -7.51
N HIS A 319 13.16 -4.57 -7.83
CA HIS A 319 12.51 -5.68 -8.51
C HIS A 319 12.35 -5.40 -10.02
N PRO A 320 12.13 -6.43 -10.87
CA PRO A 320 11.99 -6.29 -12.33
C PRO A 320 10.63 -5.69 -12.76
N PHE A 321 10.19 -4.61 -12.10
CA PHE A 321 8.88 -4.01 -12.29
C PHE A 321 8.63 -3.55 -13.73
N PHE A 322 9.60 -2.87 -14.35
CA PHE A 322 9.46 -2.40 -15.73
C PHE A 322 9.48 -3.54 -16.75
N ASP A 323 10.28 -4.59 -16.51
CA ASP A 323 10.30 -5.79 -17.35
C ASP A 323 8.97 -6.53 -17.29
N VAL A 324 8.34 -6.60 -16.12
CA VAL A 324 6.99 -7.15 -15.95
C VAL A 324 5.98 -6.34 -16.75
N ILE A 325 6.00 -5.00 -16.68
CA ILE A 325 5.09 -4.15 -17.46
C ILE A 325 5.28 -4.39 -18.96
N GLU A 326 6.52 -4.43 -19.44
CA GLU A 326 6.86 -4.74 -20.83
C GLU A 326 6.24 -6.06 -21.28
N ARG A 327 6.48 -7.13 -20.52
CA ARG A 327 5.99 -8.47 -20.86
C ARG A 327 4.46 -8.56 -20.80
N VAL A 328 3.79 -7.94 -19.82
CA VAL A 328 2.31 -7.96 -19.72
C VAL A 328 1.66 -7.30 -20.93
N ILE A 329 2.20 -6.18 -21.41
CA ILE A 329 1.60 -5.44 -22.52
C ILE A 329 1.79 -6.17 -23.86
N LEU A 330 2.84 -7.00 -23.97
CA LEU A 330 3.07 -7.84 -25.14
C LEU A 330 2.20 -9.09 -25.21
N ILE A 331 1.46 -9.44 -24.14
CA ILE A 331 0.55 -10.58 -24.19
C ILE A 331 -0.60 -10.28 -25.17
N HIS A 332 -0.81 -11.21 -26.11
CA HIS A 332 -1.91 -11.15 -27.07
C HIS A 332 -3.25 -11.54 -26.42
N TYR A 333 -3.90 -10.56 -25.79
CA TYR A 333 -5.26 -10.73 -25.24
C TYR A 333 -6.35 -10.41 -26.27
N THR A 334 -7.52 -11.04 -26.10
CA THR A 334 -8.75 -10.67 -26.82
C THR A 334 -9.17 -9.24 -26.46
N PRO A 335 -9.99 -8.55 -27.30
CA PRO A 335 -10.46 -7.20 -26.97
C PRO A 335 -11.16 -7.08 -25.61
N GLN A 336 -11.94 -8.10 -25.22
CA GLN A 336 -12.62 -8.14 -23.92
C GLN A 336 -11.61 -8.26 -22.76
N GLU A 337 -10.56 -9.06 -22.92
CA GLU A 337 -9.50 -9.20 -21.92
C GLU A 337 -8.62 -7.95 -21.85
N LYS A 338 -8.37 -7.28 -22.97
CA LYS A 338 -7.69 -5.97 -23.01
C LYS A 338 -8.47 -4.91 -22.21
N ALA A 339 -9.80 -4.92 -22.26
CA ALA A 339 -10.61 -4.03 -21.43
C ALA A 339 -10.39 -4.31 -19.93
N ARG A 340 -10.17 -5.57 -19.54
CA ARG A 340 -9.84 -5.95 -18.15
C ARG A 340 -8.43 -5.52 -17.73
N LEU A 341 -7.49 -5.39 -18.67
CA LEU A 341 -6.16 -4.82 -18.44
C LEU A 341 -6.16 -3.29 -18.27
N GLN A 342 -7.27 -2.60 -18.51
CA GLN A 342 -7.34 -1.14 -18.30
C GLN A 342 -6.97 -0.75 -16.85
N ASN A 343 -7.37 -1.58 -15.88
CA ASN A 343 -7.01 -1.39 -14.47
C ASN A 343 -5.49 -1.50 -14.27
N PHE A 344 -4.86 -2.51 -14.88
CA PHE A 344 -3.41 -2.68 -14.85
C PHE A 344 -2.70 -1.45 -15.42
N ASN A 345 -3.07 -1.04 -16.64
CA ASN A 345 -2.44 0.11 -17.31
C ASN A 345 -2.59 1.41 -16.51
N THR A 346 -3.78 1.66 -15.95
CA THR A 346 -4.06 2.85 -15.14
C THR A 346 -3.20 2.85 -13.88
N SER A 347 -3.13 1.72 -13.17
CA SER A 347 -2.29 1.58 -11.98
C SER A 347 -0.80 1.73 -12.29
N CYS A 348 -0.32 1.15 -13.40
CA CYS A 348 1.06 1.33 -13.84
C CYS A 348 1.37 2.79 -14.16
N SER A 349 0.51 3.51 -14.86
CA SER A 349 0.66 4.95 -15.11
C SER A 349 0.75 5.73 -13.80
N ASN A 350 -0.10 5.42 -12.81
CA ASN A 350 -0.06 6.09 -11.50
C ASN A 350 1.22 5.77 -10.72
N ILE A 351 1.68 4.51 -10.76
CA ILE A 351 2.95 4.09 -10.17
C ILE A 351 4.13 4.82 -10.84
N ILE A 352 4.18 4.88 -12.17
CA ILE A 352 5.23 5.56 -12.94
C ILE A 352 5.24 7.05 -12.61
N ALA A 353 4.10 7.71 -12.60
CA ALA A 353 3.99 9.11 -12.19
C ALA A 353 4.54 9.30 -10.77
N LYS A 354 4.26 8.37 -9.86
CA LYS A 354 4.77 8.42 -8.48
C LYS A 354 6.28 8.20 -8.38
N ILE A 355 6.84 7.27 -9.15
CA ILE A 355 8.29 7.05 -9.30
C ILE A 355 8.94 8.32 -9.83
N CYS A 356 8.35 8.91 -10.86
CA CYS A 356 8.81 10.12 -11.52
C CYS A 356 8.86 11.31 -10.55
N GLN A 357 7.81 11.54 -9.76
CA GLN A 357 7.78 12.54 -8.69
C GLN A 357 8.84 12.30 -7.59
N SER A 358 9.31 11.06 -7.46
CA SER A 358 10.31 10.65 -6.47
C SER A 358 11.72 10.53 -7.08
N SER A 359 11.91 10.87 -8.35
CA SER A 359 13.21 10.84 -9.03
C SER A 359 14.21 11.86 -8.48
N LEU A 360 13.75 12.84 -7.71
CA LEU A 360 14.60 13.81 -7.06
C LEU A 360 15.38 13.22 -5.86
N TYR A 361 15.00 12.04 -5.35
CA TYR A 361 15.83 11.31 -4.39
C TYR A 361 16.93 10.55 -5.12
N GLN A 362 18.18 10.78 -4.75
CA GLN A 362 19.33 10.22 -5.46
C GLN A 362 19.28 8.68 -5.58
N PRO A 363 18.98 7.88 -4.53
CA PRO A 363 18.86 6.43 -4.64
C PRO A 363 17.78 5.98 -5.63
N ILE A 364 16.66 6.72 -5.71
CA ILE A 364 15.59 6.43 -6.66
C ILE A 364 16.04 6.78 -8.07
N LEU A 365 16.66 7.95 -8.27
CA LEU A 365 17.20 8.39 -9.56
C LEU A 365 18.18 7.37 -10.15
N ILE A 366 19.11 6.88 -9.32
CA ILE A 366 20.09 5.86 -9.71
C ILE A 366 19.39 4.56 -10.13
N LYS A 367 18.34 4.16 -9.38
CA LYS A 367 17.55 2.97 -9.72
C LYS A 367 16.74 3.14 -10.99
N ILE A 368 16.19 4.33 -11.23
CA ILE A 368 15.54 4.68 -12.49
C ILE A 368 16.54 4.52 -13.65
N ARG A 369 17.76 5.07 -13.55
CA ARG A 369 18.81 4.89 -14.56
C ARG A 369 19.11 3.42 -14.85
N GLN A 370 19.25 2.59 -13.80
CA GLN A 370 19.52 1.16 -13.94
C GLN A 370 18.42 0.43 -14.73
N ASN A 371 17.19 0.91 -14.65
CA ASN A 371 16.02 0.35 -15.33
C ASN A 371 15.69 1.05 -16.68
N MET A 372 16.44 2.08 -17.09
CA MET A 372 16.16 2.82 -18.33
C MET A 372 16.12 1.95 -19.59
N PRO A 373 16.98 0.93 -19.79
CA PRO A 373 16.90 0.07 -20.96
C PRO A 373 15.53 -0.62 -21.12
N SER A 374 14.87 -0.98 -20.01
CA SER A 374 13.53 -1.58 -20.03
C SER A 374 12.45 -0.54 -20.31
N VAL A 375 12.62 0.68 -19.81
CA VAL A 375 11.75 1.82 -20.14
C VAL A 375 11.81 2.13 -21.64
N ASP A 376 12.99 2.11 -22.25
CA ASP A 376 13.18 2.37 -23.68
C ASP A 376 12.44 1.35 -24.55
N ARG A 377 12.65 0.06 -24.28
CA ARG A 377 11.93 -1.02 -25.00
C ARG A 377 10.42 -0.90 -24.83
N LEU A 378 9.97 -0.49 -23.65
CA LEU A 378 8.55 -0.30 -23.36
C LEU A 378 7.95 0.88 -24.16
N ILE A 379 8.67 2.00 -24.28
CA ILE A 379 8.24 3.15 -25.10
C ILE A 379 8.07 2.74 -26.56
N GLU A 380 9.00 1.95 -27.12
CA GLU A 380 8.95 1.50 -28.51
C GLU A 380 7.78 0.56 -28.81
N LYS A 381 7.39 -0.28 -27.84
CA LYS A 381 6.44 -1.38 -28.04
C LYS A 381 5.00 -1.04 -27.66
N THR A 382 4.76 0.04 -26.94
CA THR A 382 3.46 0.34 -26.35
C THR A 382 2.71 1.44 -27.11
N ALA A 383 1.37 1.33 -27.14
CA ALA A 383 0.49 2.37 -27.64
C ALA A 383 -0.43 2.89 -26.51
N GLY A 384 -0.89 4.13 -26.59
CA GLY A 384 -1.85 4.73 -25.65
C GLY A 384 -1.24 5.68 -24.61
N LYS A 385 -1.82 5.74 -23.40
CA LYS A 385 -1.43 6.71 -22.36
C LYS A 385 -0.09 6.39 -21.70
N LEU A 386 0.17 5.11 -21.43
CA LEU A 386 1.37 4.63 -20.75
C LEU A 386 2.70 5.10 -21.39
N PRO A 387 2.89 5.03 -22.73
CA PRO A 387 4.05 5.62 -23.39
C PRO A 387 4.32 7.07 -23.00
N GLY A 388 3.27 7.88 -22.85
CA GLY A 388 3.38 9.28 -22.43
C GLY A 388 4.02 9.40 -21.05
N GLN A 389 3.52 8.66 -20.05
CA GLN A 389 4.11 8.71 -18.70
C GLN A 389 5.54 8.14 -18.65
N LEU A 390 5.87 7.18 -19.50
CA LEU A 390 7.23 6.64 -19.60
C LEU A 390 8.19 7.63 -20.27
N LEU A 391 7.73 8.33 -21.30
CA LEU A 391 8.49 9.40 -21.95
C LEU A 391 8.71 10.57 -20.99
N ASP A 392 7.70 10.92 -20.19
CA ASP A 392 7.82 11.89 -19.10
C ASP A 392 8.86 11.43 -18.07
N LEU A 393 8.79 10.18 -17.60
CA LEU A 393 9.78 9.61 -16.69
C LEU A 393 11.20 9.67 -17.28
N LYS A 394 11.37 9.23 -18.53
CA LYS A 394 12.67 9.22 -19.22
C LYS A 394 13.23 10.62 -19.35
N SER A 395 12.52 11.52 -20.01
CA SER A 395 12.98 12.90 -20.27
C SER A 395 13.38 13.64 -19.00
N GLN A 396 12.62 13.47 -17.92
CA GLN A 396 12.89 14.13 -16.65
C GLN A 396 14.05 13.47 -15.90
N SER A 397 14.10 12.15 -15.86
CA SER A 397 15.20 11.44 -15.22
C SER A 397 16.53 11.73 -15.94
N GLU A 398 16.55 11.89 -17.27
CA GLU A 398 17.74 12.28 -18.02
C GLU A 398 18.23 13.69 -17.70
N ILE A 399 17.32 14.64 -17.46
CA ILE A 399 17.68 15.97 -16.96
C ILE A 399 18.37 15.81 -15.60
N LEU A 400 17.70 15.15 -14.64
CA LEU A 400 18.21 14.94 -13.28
C LEU A 400 19.52 14.15 -13.24
N LEU A 401 19.69 13.16 -14.12
CA LEU A 401 20.92 12.38 -14.23
C LEU A 401 22.08 13.22 -14.76
N ARG A 402 21.85 14.11 -15.73
CA ARG A 402 22.87 15.07 -16.15
C ARG A 402 23.27 15.99 -15.01
N VAL A 403 22.29 16.44 -14.21
CA VAL A 403 22.57 17.23 -13.01
C VAL A 403 23.36 16.42 -11.97
N HIS A 404 23.07 15.13 -11.85
CA HIS A 404 23.75 14.23 -10.92
C HIS A 404 25.20 13.97 -11.32
N GLU A 405 25.50 13.85 -12.60
CA GLU A 405 26.88 13.76 -13.06
C GLU A 405 27.64 15.08 -12.84
N GLN A 406 27.00 16.24 -13.04
CA GLN A 406 27.58 17.55 -12.68
C GLN A 406 27.88 17.62 -11.18
N TYR A 407 26.95 17.20 -10.33
CA TYR A 407 27.15 17.13 -8.87
C TYR A 407 28.37 16.28 -8.46
N LYS A 408 28.65 15.18 -9.18
CA LYS A 408 29.86 14.38 -8.91
C LYS A 408 31.15 15.09 -9.31
N GLN A 409 31.09 15.94 -10.34
CA GLN A 409 32.24 16.70 -10.85
C GLN A 409 32.52 17.93 -9.99
N ASP A 410 31.47 18.70 -9.66
CA ASP A 410 31.56 19.94 -8.88
C ASP A 410 31.86 19.67 -7.39
N GLY A 411 31.52 18.46 -6.92
CA GLY A 411 31.60 18.09 -5.52
C GLY A 411 30.33 18.45 -4.74
N PRO A 412 30.16 17.90 -3.52
CA PRO A 412 29.00 18.20 -2.71
C PRO A 412 29.04 19.64 -2.18
N PRO A 413 27.87 20.28 -2.00
CA PRO A 413 27.81 21.59 -1.38
C PRO A 413 28.32 21.51 0.06
N ILE A 414 29.01 22.58 0.46
CA ILE A 414 29.53 22.77 1.80
C ILE A 414 28.38 23.17 2.72
N PHE A 415 28.25 22.47 3.84
CA PHE A 415 27.28 22.81 4.89
C PHE A 415 27.95 23.65 5.97
N CYS A 416 27.25 24.69 6.42
CA CYS A 416 27.66 25.52 7.54
C CYS A 416 27.10 25.03 8.87
N CYS A 417 27.78 25.38 9.95
CA CYS A 417 27.19 25.33 11.28
C CYS A 417 25.89 26.15 11.35
N GLY A 418 24.87 25.57 11.98
CA GLY A 418 23.55 26.16 12.16
C GLY A 418 23.58 27.44 13.00
N ASN A 419 24.55 27.54 13.93
CA ASN A 419 24.79 28.77 14.68
C ASN A 419 25.30 29.88 13.74
N LYS A 420 24.50 30.94 13.58
CA LYS A 420 24.78 32.07 12.68
C LYS A 420 26.06 32.86 12.98
N GLN A 421 26.63 32.70 14.17
CA GLN A 421 27.89 33.33 14.58
C GLN A 421 29.11 32.42 14.39
N CYS A 422 28.91 31.17 13.97
CA CYS A 422 29.98 30.20 13.78
C CYS A 422 30.40 30.14 12.31
N ARG A 423 31.70 30.23 12.05
CA ARG A 423 32.30 30.15 10.71
C ARG A 423 32.68 28.73 10.28
N LEU A 424 32.50 27.74 11.16
CA LEU A 424 32.90 26.37 10.85
C LEU A 424 31.96 25.73 9.83
N THR A 425 32.55 25.02 8.89
CA THR A 425 31.89 24.27 7.83
C THR A 425 32.23 22.80 7.94
N ASP A 426 31.50 21.95 7.23
CA ASP A 426 31.79 20.52 7.14
C ASP A 426 33.05 20.17 6.32
N ALA A 427 33.62 21.14 5.61
CA ALA A 427 34.95 21.01 5.02
C ALA A 427 36.06 21.10 6.09
N ASN A 428 35.82 21.89 7.15
CA ASN A 428 36.81 22.20 8.18
C ASN A 428 36.64 21.38 9.47
N THR A 429 35.46 20.81 9.70
CA THR A 429 35.16 20.04 10.91
C THR A 429 34.01 19.06 10.70
N VAL A 430 33.84 18.12 11.63
CA VAL A 430 32.66 17.25 11.66
C VAL A 430 31.47 18.03 12.21
N LEU A 431 30.37 18.08 11.45
CA LEU A 431 29.12 18.65 11.94
C LEU A 431 28.16 17.56 12.43
N TYR A 432 27.64 17.74 13.64
CA TYR A 432 26.63 16.92 14.29
C TYR A 432 25.23 17.38 13.95
N ARG A 433 24.32 16.44 13.76
CA ARG A 433 22.91 16.75 13.47
C ARG A 433 22.16 17.06 14.75
N CYS A 434 21.22 18.01 14.67
CA CYS A 434 20.19 18.12 15.68
C CYS A 434 19.46 16.78 15.84
N THR A 435 19.42 16.22 17.05
CA THR A 435 18.73 14.97 17.36
C THR A 435 17.21 15.06 17.13
N GLY A 436 16.65 16.26 17.28
CA GLY A 436 15.24 16.56 17.04
C GLY A 436 14.87 16.55 15.55
N CYS A 437 15.29 17.57 14.79
CA CYS A 437 14.86 17.72 13.39
C CYS A 437 15.73 16.96 12.39
N LYS A 438 16.98 16.62 12.74
CA LYS A 438 17.98 15.94 11.88
C LYS A 438 18.39 16.70 10.60
N LEU A 439 17.97 17.95 10.44
CA LEU A 439 18.27 18.79 9.28
C LEU A 439 19.38 19.79 9.54
N THR A 440 19.33 20.49 10.69
CA THR A 440 20.38 21.46 11.05
C THR A 440 21.62 20.75 11.58
N LEU A 441 22.79 21.24 11.16
CA LEU A 441 24.10 20.70 11.49
C LEU A 441 24.86 21.67 12.40
N TYR A 442 25.62 21.17 13.37
CA TYR A 442 26.38 22.00 14.33
C TYR A 442 27.76 21.42 14.56
N CYS A 443 28.78 22.26 14.65
CA CYS A 443 30.14 21.80 14.97
C CYS A 443 30.31 21.40 16.45
N SER A 444 29.43 21.85 17.34
CA SER A 444 29.50 21.57 18.78
C SER A 444 28.15 21.69 19.48
N GLU A 445 28.04 21.13 20.68
CA GLU A 445 26.84 21.25 21.53
C GLU A 445 26.59 22.71 21.95
N GLU A 446 27.63 23.52 22.16
CA GLU A 446 27.51 24.94 22.49
C GLU A 446 26.87 25.71 21.33
N CYS A 447 27.27 25.42 20.09
CA CYS A 447 26.66 26.03 18.92
C CYS A 447 25.19 25.62 18.78
N GLN A 448 24.86 24.36 19.05
CA GLN A 448 23.48 23.91 19.09
C GLN A 448 22.68 24.63 20.18
N LYS A 449 23.19 24.74 21.41
CA LYS A 449 22.51 25.43 22.53
C LYS A 449 22.24 26.91 22.23
N ARG A 450 23.21 27.62 21.64
CA ARG A 450 23.02 29.03 21.26
C ARG A 450 21.91 29.17 20.23
N ASP A 451 21.97 28.41 19.14
CA ASP A 451 20.95 28.44 18.08
C ASP A 451 19.57 27.97 18.60
N TRP A 452 19.56 27.02 19.54
CA TRP A 452 18.36 26.51 20.21
C TRP A 452 17.60 27.61 20.95
N THR A 453 18.30 28.45 21.71
CA THR A 453 17.69 29.55 22.50
C THR A 453 17.07 30.64 21.63
N GLU A 454 17.60 30.85 20.41
CA GLU A 454 17.12 31.92 19.55
C GLU A 454 15.87 31.51 18.76
N LEU A 455 16.03 30.54 17.87
CA LEU A 455 15.00 30.22 16.88
C LEU A 455 14.82 28.73 16.65
N HIS A 456 15.90 27.97 16.77
CA HIS A 456 15.86 26.57 16.37
C HIS A 456 14.88 25.76 17.20
N ARG A 457 14.68 26.07 18.49
CA ARG A 457 13.64 25.40 19.28
C ARG A 457 12.26 25.48 18.64
N VAL A 458 11.86 26.65 18.15
CA VAL A 458 10.52 26.85 17.55
C VAL A 458 10.39 26.05 16.26
N LEU A 459 11.40 26.14 15.38
CA LEU A 459 11.41 25.43 14.10
C LEU A 459 11.52 23.91 14.28
N CYS A 460 12.38 23.47 15.20
CA CYS A 460 12.56 22.06 15.55
C CYS A 460 11.29 21.46 16.13
N ASN A 461 10.63 22.17 17.06
CA ASN A 461 9.37 21.72 17.64
C ASN A 461 8.26 21.67 16.60
N SER A 462 8.18 22.64 15.69
CA SER A 462 7.21 22.63 14.58
C SER A 462 7.43 21.42 13.63
N MET A 463 8.68 21.09 13.34
CA MET A 463 9.01 19.89 12.56
C MET A 463 8.69 18.59 13.33
N GLN A 464 9.00 18.54 14.63
CA GLN A 464 8.68 17.37 15.46
C GLN A 464 7.18 17.19 15.70
N SER A 465 6.42 18.27 15.89
CA SER A 465 4.98 18.21 16.08
C SER A 465 4.29 17.71 14.81
N THR A 466 4.78 18.14 13.65
CA THR A 466 4.35 17.61 12.35
C THR A 466 4.61 16.10 12.25
N GLU A 467 5.76 15.61 12.72
CA GLU A 467 6.05 14.16 12.78
C GLU A 467 5.13 13.40 13.76
N ARG A 468 4.79 14.01 14.90
CA ARG A 468 3.89 13.38 15.90
C ARG A 468 2.45 13.32 15.41
N ILE A 469 1.93 14.39 14.80
CA ILE A 469 0.60 14.43 14.18
C ILE A 469 0.56 13.45 12.99
N ALA A 470 1.65 13.37 12.23
CA ALA A 470 1.83 12.33 11.23
C ALA A 470 1.80 10.91 11.84
N GLY A 471 2.29 10.72 13.06
CA GLY A 471 2.39 9.42 13.73
C GLY A 471 1.11 8.61 13.86
N SER A 472 -0.07 9.25 13.95
CA SER A 472 -1.36 8.59 14.18
C SER A 472 -2.15 8.25 12.90
N THR A 473 -1.85 8.87 11.76
CA THR A 473 -2.60 8.60 10.50
C THR A 473 -1.79 8.86 9.22
N LEU A 474 -0.61 9.48 9.32
CA LEU A 474 0.13 10.10 8.23
C LEU A 474 1.65 9.96 8.37
N ARG A 475 2.16 8.81 8.85
CA ARG A 475 3.61 8.52 9.05
C ARG A 475 4.49 8.76 7.82
N HIS A 476 3.86 8.95 6.67
CA HIS A 476 4.45 9.10 5.36
C HIS A 476 5.10 10.46 5.12
N VAL A 477 4.85 11.45 5.99
CA VAL A 477 5.26 12.84 5.79
C VAL A 477 6.75 13.11 6.10
N ALA A 478 7.51 12.12 6.61
CA ALA A 478 8.98 12.23 6.75
C ALA A 478 9.71 12.12 5.38
N PHE A 479 9.35 12.99 4.44
CA PHE A 479 9.83 13.00 3.05
C PHE A 479 11.20 13.66 2.89
N LEU A 480 11.64 14.51 3.80
CA LEU A 480 12.98 15.05 3.63
C LEU A 480 13.99 13.91 3.77
N PRO A 481 14.92 13.78 2.80
CA PRO A 481 15.91 12.75 2.90
C PRO A 481 16.66 12.88 4.22
N ARG A 482 16.63 11.83 5.04
CA ARG A 482 17.38 11.84 6.31
C ARG A 482 18.83 11.45 6.10
N SER A 483 19.19 10.89 4.94
CA SER A 483 20.58 10.55 4.64
C SER A 483 21.38 11.82 4.30
N SER A 484 22.66 11.88 4.69
CA SER A 484 23.51 13.02 4.34
C SER A 484 23.71 13.20 2.83
N PRO A 485 23.90 12.12 2.05
CA PRO A 485 24.07 12.25 0.60
C PRO A 485 22.87 12.89 -0.08
N ASP A 486 21.65 12.52 0.33
CA ASP A 486 20.45 13.04 -0.30
C ASP A 486 20.17 14.52 0.03
N LEU A 487 20.47 14.97 1.26
CA LEU A 487 20.37 16.38 1.62
C LEU A 487 21.38 17.23 0.84
N ARG A 488 22.60 16.72 0.66
CA ARG A 488 23.63 17.35 -0.18
C ARG A 488 23.20 17.45 -1.63
N TRP A 489 22.65 16.36 -2.16
CA TRP A 489 22.10 16.33 -3.51
C TRP A 489 20.97 17.36 -3.69
N LEU A 490 20.04 17.42 -2.75
CA LEU A 490 18.94 18.38 -2.79
C LEU A 490 19.43 19.84 -2.67
N ALA A 491 20.37 20.09 -1.76
CA ALA A 491 21.04 21.38 -1.62
C ALA A 491 21.70 21.81 -2.94
N TYR A 492 22.43 20.90 -3.59
CA TYR A 492 23.06 21.16 -4.88
C TYR A 492 22.04 21.51 -5.97
N LEU A 493 20.93 20.75 -6.06
CA LEU A 493 19.85 21.03 -7.02
C LEU A 493 19.32 22.46 -6.87
N ILE A 494 18.99 22.86 -5.64
CA ILE A 494 18.43 24.18 -5.34
C ILE A 494 19.45 25.28 -5.66
N THR A 495 20.69 25.13 -5.18
CA THR A 495 21.78 26.07 -5.41
C THR A 495 22.05 26.28 -6.90
N ARG A 496 22.17 25.18 -7.65
CA ARG A 496 22.40 25.24 -9.10
C ARG A 496 21.25 25.91 -9.84
N ASP A 497 20.02 25.56 -9.49
CA ASP A 497 18.85 26.17 -10.13
C ASP A 497 18.72 27.65 -9.75
N LEU A 498 19.11 28.05 -8.53
CA LEU A 498 19.21 29.46 -8.14
C LEU A 498 20.18 30.21 -9.05
N LEU A 499 21.41 29.70 -9.18
CA LEU A 499 22.51 30.31 -9.93
C LEU A 499 22.24 30.41 -11.44
N LYS A 500 21.56 29.43 -12.03
CA LYS A 500 21.21 29.45 -13.47
C LYS A 500 20.08 30.42 -13.80
N SER A 501 19.48 31.07 -12.81
CA SER A 501 18.41 32.02 -13.05
C SER A 501 18.96 33.41 -13.33
N PRO A 502 18.58 34.05 -14.45
CA PRO A 502 18.91 35.46 -14.70
C PRO A 502 18.09 36.43 -13.82
N PHE A 503 17.50 35.95 -12.72
CA PHE A 503 16.80 36.83 -11.81
C PHE A 503 17.82 37.75 -11.15
N LEU A 504 17.59 39.06 -11.31
CA LEU A 504 18.09 40.04 -10.37
C LEU A 504 17.56 39.61 -9.00
N LEU A 505 18.45 39.16 -8.12
CA LEU A 505 18.14 39.02 -6.70
C LEU A 505 17.37 40.27 -6.27
N PRO A 506 16.22 40.13 -5.61
CA PRO A 506 15.39 41.27 -5.29
C PRO A 506 16.23 42.27 -4.48
N SER A 507 16.63 43.36 -5.12
CA SER A 507 17.23 44.52 -4.45
C SER A 507 16.19 45.25 -3.59
N GLN A 508 14.94 44.76 -3.57
CA GLN A 508 13.85 45.23 -2.73
C GLN A 508 14.01 44.71 -1.30
N THR A 509 15.05 45.21 -0.63
CA THR A 509 14.99 45.35 0.82
C THR A 509 14.02 46.47 1.17
N ASP A 510 13.28 46.34 2.27
CA ASP A 510 12.56 47.50 2.81
C ASP A 510 13.55 48.58 3.30
N SER A 511 13.03 49.72 3.77
CA SER A 511 13.85 50.81 4.30
C SER A 511 14.72 50.41 5.51
N ALA A 512 14.44 49.25 6.13
CA ALA A 512 15.20 48.71 7.23
C ALA A 512 16.15 47.56 6.80
N GLY A 513 16.31 47.33 5.49
CA GLY A 513 17.24 46.35 4.95
C GLY A 513 16.72 44.92 4.96
N TYR A 514 15.43 44.69 5.23
CA TYR A 514 14.87 43.33 5.29
C TYR A 514 14.42 42.85 3.92
N LEU A 515 14.75 41.59 3.60
CA LEU A 515 14.13 40.90 2.48
C LEU A 515 12.62 40.87 2.68
N THR A 516 11.90 41.51 1.77
CA THR A 516 10.44 41.56 1.79
C THR A 516 9.82 40.36 1.10
N SER A 517 10.61 39.52 0.43
CA SER A 517 10.12 38.44 -0.41
C SER A 517 10.91 37.14 -0.21
N MET A 518 10.21 36.01 -0.33
CA MET A 518 10.77 34.66 -0.35
C MET A 518 10.74 34.11 -1.78
N LEU A 519 11.83 33.51 -2.23
CA LEU A 519 11.88 32.85 -3.53
C LEU A 519 11.19 31.50 -3.43
N VAL A 520 10.17 31.25 -4.24
CA VAL A 520 9.56 29.93 -4.34
C VAL A 520 10.15 29.19 -5.53
N MET A 521 10.66 27.98 -5.31
CA MET A 521 11.06 27.05 -6.37
C MET A 521 10.09 25.88 -6.40
N ASP A 522 9.29 25.80 -7.45
CA ASP A 522 8.27 24.77 -7.57
C ASP A 522 8.75 23.59 -8.41
N TYR A 523 9.20 22.52 -7.75
CA TYR A 523 9.61 21.26 -8.40
C TYR A 523 8.42 20.36 -8.74
N ARG A 524 7.17 20.82 -8.60
CA ARG A 524 5.98 20.08 -9.09
C ARG A 524 5.93 20.06 -10.61
N SER A 525 6.30 21.16 -11.27
CA SER A 525 6.40 21.20 -12.74
C SER A 525 7.79 20.77 -13.16
N GLN A 526 7.86 19.66 -13.88
CA GLN A 526 9.10 18.90 -14.01
C GLN A 526 10.00 19.36 -15.17
N GLU A 527 9.57 20.34 -15.97
CA GLU A 527 10.39 20.92 -17.05
C GLU A 527 11.46 21.88 -16.52
N ARG A 528 11.11 22.74 -15.56
CA ARG A 528 11.98 23.61 -14.75
C ARG A 528 11.24 24.04 -13.48
N PRO A 529 11.94 24.27 -12.34
CA PRO A 529 11.26 24.81 -11.18
C PRO A 529 10.68 26.18 -11.53
N LYS A 530 9.35 26.33 -11.42
CA LYS A 530 8.72 27.66 -11.57
C LYS A 530 9.19 28.51 -10.40
N LYS A 531 9.62 29.73 -10.72
CA LYS A 531 10.15 30.67 -9.74
C LYS A 531 9.24 31.86 -9.62
N PHE A 532 8.87 32.20 -8.40
CA PHE A 532 8.10 33.40 -8.11
C PHE A 532 8.49 33.95 -6.73
N LEU A 533 8.34 35.25 -6.56
CA LEU A 533 8.59 35.93 -5.29
C LEU A 533 7.28 36.01 -4.51
N VAL A 534 7.28 35.56 -3.26
CA VAL A 534 6.14 35.70 -2.34
C VAL A 534 6.50 36.75 -1.29
N PRO A 535 5.78 37.88 -1.20
CA PRO A 535 5.99 38.86 -0.15
C PRO A 535 5.79 38.23 1.24
N LEU A 536 6.73 38.45 2.16
CA LEU A 536 6.62 38.00 3.55
C LEU A 536 5.58 38.81 4.36
N SER A 537 5.16 39.98 3.86
CA SER A 537 4.23 40.89 4.51
C SER A 537 2.76 40.73 4.10
N SER A 538 2.44 39.97 3.03
CA SER A 538 1.07 39.81 2.56
C SER A 538 0.31 38.80 3.43
N GLN A 539 -0.35 39.30 4.48
CA GLN A 539 -1.06 38.55 5.53
C GLN A 539 -2.31 37.75 5.07
N SER A 540 -2.70 37.72 3.79
CA SER A 540 -4.04 37.22 3.44
C SER A 540 -4.24 36.68 2.02
N GLN A 541 -3.23 36.69 1.15
CA GLN A 541 -3.38 36.15 -0.20
C GLN A 541 -2.80 34.75 -0.26
N SER A 542 -3.66 33.76 -0.50
CA SER A 542 -3.19 32.45 -0.93
C SER A 542 -2.40 32.65 -2.21
N ALA A 543 -1.09 32.40 -2.20
CA ALA A 543 -0.32 32.36 -3.43
C ALA A 543 -0.98 31.39 -4.42
N GLU A 544 -0.90 31.66 -5.73
CA GLU A 544 -1.29 30.70 -6.76
C GLU A 544 -0.55 29.37 -6.51
N GLY A 545 -1.23 28.40 -5.89
CA GLY A 545 -0.61 27.17 -5.37
C GLY A 545 -0.89 26.82 -3.91
N GLY A 546 -1.63 27.64 -3.16
CA GLY A 546 -2.21 27.26 -1.85
C GLY A 546 -1.26 27.28 -0.64
N ALA A 547 -0.06 27.85 -0.78
CA ALA A 547 0.85 28.02 0.34
C ALA A 547 0.41 29.21 1.23
N THR A 548 0.18 28.97 2.52
CA THR A 548 -0.08 30.02 3.53
C THR A 548 1.06 30.01 4.55
N ILE A 549 1.76 31.15 4.65
CA ILE A 549 2.78 31.38 5.67
C ILE A 549 2.06 31.94 6.89
N THR A 550 2.22 31.29 8.05
CA THR A 550 1.65 31.85 9.28
C THR A 550 2.51 32.98 9.81
N GLU A 551 1.88 33.92 10.52
CA GLU A 551 2.54 35.10 11.07
C GLU A 551 3.75 34.72 11.94
N SER A 552 3.59 33.73 12.84
CA SER A 552 4.68 33.25 13.68
C SER A 552 5.88 32.73 12.87
N TRP A 553 5.61 32.10 11.72
CA TRP A 553 6.62 31.51 10.86
C TRP A 553 7.30 32.56 9.97
N GLY A 554 6.55 33.54 9.46
CA GLY A 554 7.09 34.70 8.75
C GLY A 554 8.05 35.53 9.61
N SER A 555 7.65 35.86 10.84
CA SER A 555 8.51 36.60 11.78
C SER A 555 9.71 35.79 12.26
N ALA A 556 9.58 34.46 12.40
CA ALA A 556 10.68 33.55 12.65
C ALA A 556 11.71 33.58 11.51
N LEU A 557 11.23 33.45 10.27
CA LEU A 557 12.07 33.44 9.07
C LEU A 557 12.78 34.78 8.86
N GLN A 558 12.08 35.90 9.03
CA GLN A 558 12.70 37.24 8.97
C GLN A 558 13.82 37.40 10.00
N ARG A 559 13.67 36.83 11.21
CA ARG A 559 14.75 36.81 12.20
C ARG A 559 15.93 35.93 11.77
N SER A 560 15.69 34.79 11.11
CA SER A 560 16.75 33.93 10.56
C SER A 560 17.57 34.61 9.47
N LEU A 561 16.93 35.48 8.69
CA LEU A 561 17.56 36.16 7.56
C LEU A 561 18.49 37.31 8.00
N ARG A 562 18.53 37.65 9.29
CA ARG A 562 19.46 38.65 9.83
C ARG A 562 20.90 38.15 9.80
N HIS A 563 21.84 39.10 9.65
CA HIS A 563 23.27 38.92 9.43
C HIS A 563 23.85 37.60 9.95
N ARG A 564 24.15 36.69 9.02
CA ARG A 564 24.98 35.50 9.25
C ARG A 564 26.43 35.89 9.05
N ILE A 565 27.27 35.49 10.00
CA ILE A 565 28.71 35.44 9.74
C ILE A 565 28.90 34.16 8.92
N SER A 566 29.08 34.29 7.60
CA SER A 566 29.34 33.11 6.79
C SER A 566 30.70 32.52 7.17
N GLY A 567 30.82 31.20 7.01
CA GLY A 567 32.11 30.51 7.07
C GLY A 567 33.00 30.76 5.85
N HIS A 568 32.66 31.71 4.98
CA HIS A 568 33.53 32.09 3.87
C HIS A 568 34.66 32.97 4.39
N ASP A 569 35.89 32.71 3.93
CA ASP A 569 37.03 33.58 4.16
C ASP A 569 37.01 34.84 3.27
N ALA A 570 35.98 35.01 2.44
CA ALA A 570 35.84 36.12 1.53
C ALA A 570 35.58 37.45 2.28
N ALA A 571 36.23 38.52 1.79
CA ALA A 571 36.08 39.89 2.32
C ALA A 571 34.69 40.51 2.12
N HIS A 572 33.75 39.79 1.50
CA HIS A 572 32.42 40.29 1.17
C HIS A 572 31.38 39.90 2.22
N HIS A 573 30.42 40.79 2.45
CA HIS A 573 29.27 40.47 3.29
C HIS A 573 28.45 39.36 2.63
N PRO A 574 28.16 38.26 3.33
CA PRO A 574 27.30 37.22 2.79
C PRO A 574 25.85 37.69 2.76
N GLU A 575 25.15 37.35 1.68
CA GLU A 575 23.71 37.45 1.57
C GLU A 575 23.08 36.10 1.93
N THR A 576 21.89 36.12 2.54
CA THR A 576 21.13 34.91 2.80
C THR A 576 19.75 35.05 2.18
N VAL A 577 19.37 34.08 1.35
CA VAL A 577 18.05 34.01 0.73
C VAL A 577 17.29 32.81 1.28
N ALA A 578 16.02 33.05 1.63
CA ALA A 578 15.08 31.98 1.89
C ALA A 578 14.47 31.49 0.58
N VAL A 579 14.62 30.20 0.32
CA VAL A 579 14.04 29.51 -0.83
C VAL A 579 12.98 28.53 -0.34
N LEU A 580 11.71 28.83 -0.58
CA LEU A 580 10.60 27.90 -0.41
C LEU A 580 10.58 26.92 -1.57
N VAL A 581 10.99 25.70 -1.33
CA VAL A 581 10.88 24.62 -2.28
C VAL A 581 9.51 23.96 -2.14
N THR A 582 8.73 23.98 -3.22
CA THR A 582 7.46 23.24 -3.31
C THR A 582 7.69 21.91 -4.00
N TRP A 583 7.09 20.87 -3.43
CA TRP A 583 7.34 19.48 -3.80
C TRP A 583 6.02 18.71 -4.01
N PRO A 584 5.94 17.86 -5.05
CA PRO A 584 4.78 17.01 -5.25
C PRO A 584 4.73 15.90 -4.18
N LEU A 585 3.68 15.87 -3.35
CA LEU A 585 3.45 14.73 -2.45
C LEU A 585 2.79 13.58 -3.20
N ALA A 586 2.82 12.41 -2.56
CA ALA A 586 2.19 11.18 -3.08
C ALA A 586 0.69 11.30 -3.40
N SER A 587 0.00 12.28 -2.82
CA SER A 587 -1.37 12.60 -3.17
C SER A 587 -1.39 13.86 -4.05
N PRO A 588 -2.10 13.85 -5.20
CA PRO A 588 -2.23 15.03 -6.06
C PRO A 588 -2.93 16.21 -5.35
N SER A 589 -3.60 15.95 -4.23
CA SER A 589 -4.26 16.98 -3.40
C SER A 589 -3.33 17.62 -2.35
N ARG A 590 -2.08 17.17 -2.25
CA ARG A 590 -1.16 17.60 -1.19
C ARG A 590 0.16 18.08 -1.77
N THR A 591 0.68 19.15 -1.20
CA THR A 591 1.98 19.70 -1.55
C THR A 591 2.86 19.77 -0.31
N GLY A 592 4.08 19.29 -0.47
CA GLY A 592 5.10 19.36 0.55
C GLY A 592 5.84 20.65 0.33
N HIS A 593 6.11 21.38 1.40
CA HIS A 593 6.95 22.56 1.30
C HIS A 593 8.15 22.36 2.20
N PHE A 594 9.29 22.86 1.78
CA PHE A 594 10.39 23.07 2.70
C PHE A 594 11.11 24.35 2.32
N THR A 595 11.72 24.99 3.30
CA THR A 595 12.43 26.24 3.11
C THR A 595 13.89 26.02 3.37
N ALA A 596 14.69 26.22 2.33
CA ALA A 596 16.13 26.24 2.43
C ALA A 596 16.61 27.68 2.69
N LEU A 597 17.56 27.86 3.61
CA LEU A 597 18.33 29.11 3.71
C LEU A 597 19.67 28.89 3.02
N LEU A 598 19.89 29.65 1.96
CA LEU A 598 21.10 29.62 1.17
C LEU A 598 21.88 30.90 1.46
N THR A 599 23.12 30.74 1.88
CA THR A 599 24.04 31.85 2.14
C THR A 599 25.10 31.85 1.05
N TYR A 600 25.29 32.99 0.40
CA TYR A 600 26.26 33.17 -0.69
C TYR A 600 26.99 34.51 -0.51
N PRO A 601 28.24 34.64 -1.00
CA PRO A 601 28.94 35.92 -0.98
C PRO A 601 28.19 36.95 -1.84
N SER A 602 27.94 38.15 -1.30
CA SER A 602 27.38 39.28 -2.07
C SER A 602 28.39 39.66 -3.15
N LEU A 603 28.22 39.14 -4.35
CA LEU A 603 29.10 39.39 -5.47
C LEU A 603 28.35 40.08 -6.59
N LYS A 604 28.89 41.22 -7.01
CA LYS A 604 28.52 41.91 -8.25
C LYS A 604 28.97 41.16 -9.53
N SER A 605 29.56 39.97 -9.40
CA SER A 605 30.13 39.19 -10.51
C SER A 605 29.72 37.71 -10.45
N PRO A 606 29.19 37.14 -11.55
CA PRO A 606 28.68 35.76 -11.61
C PRO A 606 29.75 34.65 -11.56
N ALA A 607 31.03 34.99 -11.37
CA ALA A 607 32.15 34.05 -11.52
C ALA A 607 32.50 33.22 -10.27
N VAL A 608 31.80 33.35 -9.14
CA VAL A 608 32.12 32.62 -7.89
C VAL A 608 30.92 31.79 -7.42
N ALA A 609 30.45 30.90 -8.29
CA ALA A 609 29.40 29.94 -7.98
C ALA A 609 29.81 28.89 -6.92
N ASP A 610 31.12 28.73 -6.70
CA ASP A 610 31.70 27.67 -5.87
C ASP A 610 31.51 27.91 -4.35
N ASP A 611 31.07 29.10 -3.96
CA ASP A 611 30.94 29.54 -2.56
C ASP A 611 29.46 29.65 -2.11
N ILE A 612 28.58 28.73 -2.49
CA ILE A 612 27.22 28.71 -1.90
C ILE A 612 27.15 27.71 -0.76
N HIS A 613 26.89 28.24 0.44
CA HIS A 613 26.72 27.45 1.64
C HIS A 613 25.23 27.26 1.96
N VAL A 614 24.83 26.01 2.15
CA VAL A 614 23.46 25.68 2.61
C VAL A 614 23.49 25.56 4.11
N THR A 615 22.66 26.35 4.79
CA THR A 615 22.73 26.39 6.25
C THR A 615 21.50 25.86 6.96
N TRP A 616 20.33 25.92 6.33
CA TRP A 616 19.09 25.45 6.92
C TRP A 616 18.18 24.84 5.88
N ILE A 617 17.45 23.80 6.27
CA ILE A 617 16.31 23.23 5.55
C ILE A 617 15.21 23.02 6.59
N VAL A 618 14.03 23.60 6.39
CA VAL A 618 12.87 23.49 7.29
C VAL A 618 11.67 22.98 6.50
N SER A 619 11.13 21.80 6.79
CA SER A 619 9.88 21.36 6.16
C SER A 619 8.64 21.92 6.86
N HIS A 620 7.61 22.22 6.08
CA HIS A 620 6.25 22.47 6.55
C HIS A 620 5.23 21.99 5.50
N TYR A 621 3.98 21.77 5.91
CA TYR A 621 2.96 21.20 5.02
C TYR A 621 1.72 22.08 5.01
N THR A 622 1.14 22.21 3.82
CA THR A 622 -0.15 22.86 3.63
C THR A 622 -1.11 21.83 3.04
N TYR A 623 -2.33 21.82 3.57
CA TYR A 623 -3.42 21.02 3.02
C TYR A 623 -4.26 21.92 2.13
N ALA A 624 -4.37 21.58 0.84
CA ALA A 624 -5.40 22.18 0.01
C ALA A 624 -6.75 21.64 0.49
N LYS A 625 -7.49 22.44 1.27
CA LYS A 625 -8.85 22.10 1.65
C LYS A 625 -9.69 22.15 0.37
N LYS A 626 -10.18 21.01 -0.11
CA LYS A 626 -11.29 21.00 -1.08
C LYS A 626 -12.51 21.53 -0.32
N SER A 627 -12.84 22.80 -0.50
CA SER A 627 -14.10 23.36 -0.04
C SER A 627 -15.23 22.74 -0.85
N GLY A 628 -15.87 21.69 -0.33
CA GLY A 628 -17.22 21.34 -0.74
C GLY A 628 -18.19 22.43 -0.28
N PRO A 629 -19.23 22.76 -1.05
CA PRO A 629 -20.23 23.73 -0.61
C PRO A 629 -20.99 23.16 0.59
N GLY A 630 -20.75 23.72 1.79
CA GLY A 630 -21.54 23.44 3.00
C GLY A 630 -20.80 22.81 4.19
N GLU A 631 -19.51 22.47 4.11
CA GLU A 631 -18.77 21.98 5.29
C GLU A 631 -18.24 23.13 6.16
N PRO A 632 -18.43 23.09 7.50
CA PRO A 632 -17.93 24.14 8.39
C PRO A 632 -16.41 24.28 8.32
N MET A 633 -15.95 25.53 8.42
CA MET A 633 -14.53 25.88 8.50
C MET A 633 -13.91 25.33 9.79
N ILE A 634 -13.41 24.09 9.77
CA ILE A 634 -12.35 23.70 10.71
C ILE A 634 -11.09 24.44 10.25
N GLY A 635 -10.67 25.45 11.02
CA GLY A 635 -9.51 26.28 10.76
C GLY A 635 -8.20 25.48 10.76
N SER A 636 -7.15 26.09 10.20
CA SER A 636 -5.76 25.62 10.31
C SER A 636 -5.35 25.56 11.79
N ARG A 637 -5.60 24.44 12.46
CA ARG A 637 -4.99 24.16 13.77
C ARG A 637 -3.52 23.86 13.54
N ILE A 638 -2.70 24.91 13.62
CA ILE A 638 -1.38 24.75 14.22
C ILE A 638 -1.66 24.41 15.68
N ALA A 639 -1.35 23.18 16.09
CA ALA A 639 -1.21 22.89 17.50
C ALA A 639 0.03 23.67 17.97
N THR A 640 -0.22 24.80 18.65
CA THR A 640 0.79 25.54 19.43
C THR A 640 1.30 24.69 20.58
#